data_AF-A0A2N2ST65-F1
#
_entry.id   AF-A0A2N2ST65-F1
#
_cell.length_a   1.000
_cell.length_b   1.000
_cell.length_c   1.000
_cell.angle_alpha   90.00
_cell.angle_beta   90.00
_cell.angle_gamma   90.00
#
_symmetry.space_group_name_H-M   'P 1'
#
loop_
_entity.id
_entity.type
_entity.pdbx_description
1 polymer ?
#
loop_
_entity_poly.entity_id
_entity_poly.type
_entity_poly.pdbx_seq_one_letter_code
_entity_poly.pdbx_strand_id
1 'polypeptide(L)'
;MAERSFKKEVQQLRIPAGEEFRGEGILAITKGLLQAGVGYVGGYQGSPISHLMDVLADANEILEELDIHFETSASEATAAAMLAASVMYPIRGAVTWKSTVGTNVASDALANLASGGVTGGALIIIGEDYGEGSSIMQERSHAFAMKSQMWLLDPRPNLESIVQSVEDGFELSEASNTPVMLQVRIRSCHVHGRFITKENKRPRYTLKQALENPVRDTTRIVLPPASFVHEHEKIRQRWPAAVKFIREKKLNEFFDGDFKDIGLILQGGLYNGVIRSLQLLGLADSFGNSRIPMYVMNVTYPVIDEEVIEFCEGRRAVLLLEEGQPDYIEQNLHSILRKAGVTTHLSGKDVLPMAGEYTTAAMKDGIEAFLKAQQPDALATHAAAAADEAGATSLAADLEALTTPVAKPMQRPAALPMTFHPKVKELANVVPARPAGFCTGCPERPIFAAMKLAQADLGEHHVSCDIGCHLFSILPPFNLGATTMGYGLGAASSSAFNVKTGKRSISVMGDGGFWHNGLTSGIGNAVFNKNDGVIIIVDNYYSSATGGQDILSSRAENPDRATKNPIEAAIRGAGVKWVRTIDRTYDVAKMRDTLEEALTTTTDGPKVIIAQSECMLNKQRRIKPLFNKAVKDGKRMVKERFGVDPDVCTGDHACIRLSGCPSLSVKDSGDPLKEDPVAYVDNSCVGCGNCGEVAEAAVLCPSFYRADIIHNPTGGDRFLAKVRSAVIGFLQRRRAARQTRYAL
;
A
#
# COMPACT_ATOMS: atom_id res chain seq x y z
N MET A 1 -22.12 -11.77 -16.53
CA MET A 1 -22.90 -11.10 -17.59
C MET A 1 -22.60 -9.63 -17.43
N ALA A 2 -21.91 -9.01 -18.40
CA ALA A 2 -21.73 -7.56 -18.43
C ALA A 2 -23.06 -6.89 -18.78
N GLU A 3 -23.31 -5.70 -18.24
CA GLU A 3 -24.52 -4.91 -18.50
C GLU A 3 -24.59 -4.43 -19.96
N ARG A 4 -23.42 -4.26 -20.60
CA ARG A 4 -23.23 -3.92 -22.02
C ARG A 4 -21.98 -4.64 -22.55
N SER A 5 -22.06 -5.25 -23.73
CA SER A 5 -20.91 -5.85 -24.43
C SER A 5 -20.25 -4.78 -25.30
N PHE A 6 -18.92 -4.68 -25.24
CA PHE A 6 -18.08 -3.77 -26.01
C PHE A 6 -17.23 -4.48 -27.09
N LYS A 7 -17.45 -5.78 -27.33
CA LYS A 7 -16.69 -6.60 -28.29
C LYS A 7 -16.43 -5.98 -29.67
N LYS A 8 -17.34 -5.16 -30.20
CA LYS A 8 -17.13 -4.47 -31.49
C LYS A 8 -16.27 -3.22 -31.30
N GLU A 9 -16.57 -2.46 -30.25
CA GLU A 9 -15.93 -1.21 -29.89
C GLU A 9 -14.46 -1.41 -29.48
N VAL A 10 -14.12 -2.49 -28.77
CA VAL A 10 -12.75 -2.81 -28.38
C VAL A 10 -11.82 -3.07 -29.58
N GLN A 11 -12.35 -3.39 -30.76
CA GLN A 11 -11.53 -3.52 -31.97
C GLN A 11 -10.87 -2.19 -32.35
N GLN A 12 -11.47 -1.05 -31.96
CA GLN A 12 -10.86 0.26 -32.16
C GLN A 12 -9.57 0.46 -31.35
N LEU A 13 -9.32 -0.36 -30.32
CA LEU A 13 -8.07 -0.32 -29.56
C LEU A 13 -6.86 -0.77 -30.40
N ARG A 14 -7.09 -1.48 -31.51
CA ARG A 14 -6.07 -1.91 -32.47
C ARG A 14 -5.70 -0.85 -33.51
N ILE A 15 -6.36 0.31 -33.55
CA ILE A 15 -6.05 1.38 -34.50
C ILE A 15 -4.55 1.75 -34.38
N PRO A 16 -3.79 1.74 -35.50
CA PRO A 16 -2.34 1.94 -35.51
C PRO A 16 -1.96 3.41 -35.25
N ALA A 17 -0.68 3.72 -35.08
CA ALA A 17 -0.28 5.11 -34.88
C ALA A 17 -0.57 5.99 -36.11
N GLY A 18 -0.98 7.23 -35.85
CA GLY A 18 -1.24 8.23 -36.89
C GLY A 18 -2.65 8.18 -37.48
N GLU A 19 -3.46 7.17 -37.13
CA GLU A 19 -4.87 7.10 -37.51
C GLU A 19 -5.79 7.76 -36.46
N GLU A 20 -7.01 8.11 -36.87
CA GLU A 20 -7.98 8.78 -36.00
C GLU A 20 -8.86 7.77 -35.27
N PHE A 21 -8.85 7.81 -33.93
CA PHE A 21 -9.81 7.10 -33.09
C PHE A 21 -11.09 7.93 -32.93
N ARG A 22 -12.27 7.31 -32.93
CA ARG A 22 -13.56 7.95 -32.65
C ARG A 22 -14.43 7.09 -31.74
N GLY A 23 -14.68 7.54 -30.51
CA GLY A 23 -15.46 6.74 -29.55
C GLY A 23 -15.77 7.45 -28.24
N GLU A 24 -16.13 6.64 -27.24
CA GLU A 24 -16.44 7.06 -25.87
C GLU A 24 -15.17 7.25 -25.01
N GLY A 25 -15.27 8.08 -23.97
CA GLY A 25 -14.19 8.36 -23.01
C GLY A 25 -13.57 7.11 -22.39
N ILE A 26 -14.39 6.13 -22.00
CA ILE A 26 -13.90 4.86 -21.41
C ILE A 26 -12.98 4.07 -22.35
N LEU A 27 -13.26 4.05 -23.66
CA LEU A 27 -12.41 3.37 -24.64
C LEU A 27 -11.12 4.14 -24.87
N ALA A 28 -11.19 5.48 -24.82
CA ALA A 28 -10.02 6.34 -24.91
C ALA A 28 -9.08 6.12 -23.71
N ILE A 29 -9.60 5.99 -22.48
CA ILE A 29 -8.81 5.62 -21.29
C ILE A 29 -8.09 4.29 -21.53
N THR A 30 -8.81 3.25 -21.98
CA THR A 30 -8.22 1.95 -22.29
C THR A 30 -7.14 2.06 -23.36
N LYS A 31 -7.36 2.81 -24.44
CA LYS A 31 -6.35 3.06 -25.48
C LYS A 31 -5.13 3.78 -24.90
N GLY A 32 -5.31 4.76 -24.02
CA GLY A 32 -4.24 5.44 -23.31
C GLY A 32 -3.40 4.48 -22.45
N LEU A 33 -4.03 3.53 -21.75
CA LEU A 33 -3.32 2.49 -20.99
C LEU A 33 -2.42 1.64 -21.88
N LEU A 34 -2.91 1.23 -23.06
CA LEU A 34 -2.14 0.45 -24.04
C LEU A 34 -0.98 1.26 -24.62
N GLN A 35 -1.20 2.53 -24.97
CA GLN A 35 -0.16 3.43 -25.50
C GLN A 35 0.92 3.77 -24.45
N ALA A 36 0.54 3.73 -23.16
CA ALA A 36 1.44 3.92 -22.04
C ALA A 36 2.25 2.66 -21.68
N GLY A 37 1.95 1.48 -22.24
CA GLY A 37 2.68 0.25 -21.93
C GLY A 37 2.47 -0.22 -20.48
N VAL A 38 1.21 -0.18 -20.02
CA VAL A 38 0.81 -0.76 -18.73
C VAL A 38 1.15 -2.26 -18.70
N GLY A 39 1.61 -2.77 -17.55
CA GLY A 39 1.91 -4.20 -17.38
C GLY A 39 0.79 -4.98 -16.69
N TYR A 40 -0.05 -4.30 -15.91
CA TYR A 40 -1.24 -4.91 -15.32
C TYR A 40 -2.33 -3.90 -14.99
N VAL A 41 -3.58 -4.35 -15.05
CA VAL A 41 -4.76 -3.56 -14.75
C VAL A 41 -5.70 -4.35 -13.85
N GLY A 42 -6.16 -3.73 -12.77
CA GLY A 42 -7.14 -4.32 -11.85
C GLY A 42 -8.30 -3.36 -11.55
N GLY A 43 -9.32 -3.84 -10.85
CA GLY A 43 -10.36 -2.93 -10.40
C GLY A 43 -11.59 -3.61 -9.82
N TYR A 44 -12.44 -2.79 -9.20
CA TYR A 44 -13.76 -3.17 -8.71
C TYR A 44 -14.81 -2.31 -9.41
N GLN A 45 -15.93 -2.92 -9.79
CA GLN A 45 -16.93 -2.27 -10.64
C GLN A 45 -17.76 -1.24 -9.85
N GLY A 46 -18.07 -0.10 -10.48
CA GLY A 46 -19.05 0.84 -9.96
C GLY A 46 -19.25 2.07 -10.85
N SER A 47 -20.49 2.57 -10.93
CA SER A 47 -20.86 3.79 -11.68
C SER A 47 -20.14 5.01 -11.08
N PRO A 48 -19.53 5.92 -11.87
CA PRO A 48 -19.77 6.12 -13.31
C PRO A 48 -18.76 5.44 -14.24
N ILE A 49 -17.89 4.59 -13.70
CA ILE A 49 -16.79 3.98 -14.45
C ILE A 49 -16.94 2.45 -14.59
N SER A 50 -18.14 1.92 -14.33
CA SER A 50 -18.44 0.49 -14.37
C SER A 50 -18.04 -0.14 -15.70
N HIS A 51 -18.36 0.53 -16.81
CA HIS A 51 -18.06 0.06 -18.16
C HIS A 51 -16.56 -0.04 -18.48
N LEU A 52 -15.66 0.63 -17.74
CA LEU A 52 -14.22 0.49 -17.98
C LEU A 52 -13.75 -0.95 -17.74
N MET A 53 -14.29 -1.61 -16.70
CA MET A 53 -13.99 -3.01 -16.42
C MET A 53 -14.57 -3.95 -17.48
N ASP A 54 -15.75 -3.63 -18.02
CA ASP A 54 -16.35 -4.40 -19.12
C ASP A 54 -15.53 -4.26 -20.41
N VAL A 55 -15.06 -3.06 -20.73
CA VAL A 55 -14.16 -2.79 -21.86
C VAL A 55 -12.86 -3.56 -21.71
N LEU A 56 -12.23 -3.56 -20.53
CA LEU A 56 -10.99 -4.31 -20.28
C LEU A 56 -11.20 -5.82 -20.38
N ALA A 57 -12.32 -6.33 -19.87
CA ALA A 57 -12.67 -7.74 -19.96
C ALA A 57 -12.91 -8.18 -21.42
N ASP A 58 -13.64 -7.40 -22.22
CA ASP A 58 -13.83 -7.67 -23.64
C ASP A 58 -12.55 -7.46 -24.47
N ALA A 59 -11.61 -6.66 -23.99
CA ALA A 59 -10.30 -6.43 -24.61
C ALA A 59 -9.22 -7.46 -24.20
N ASN A 60 -9.55 -8.50 -23.43
CA ASN A 60 -8.58 -9.44 -22.85
C ASN A 60 -7.63 -10.07 -23.90
N GLU A 61 -8.11 -10.35 -25.12
CA GLU A 61 -7.26 -10.86 -26.21
C GLU A 61 -6.15 -9.87 -26.59
N ILE A 62 -6.46 -8.57 -26.67
CA ILE A 62 -5.48 -7.51 -26.97
C ILE A 62 -4.50 -7.34 -25.80
N LEU A 63 -4.99 -7.48 -24.56
CA LEU A 63 -4.16 -7.39 -23.37
C LEU A 63 -3.16 -8.55 -23.30
N GLU A 64 -3.59 -9.78 -23.53
CA GLU A 64 -2.74 -10.97 -23.56
C GLU A 64 -1.70 -10.90 -24.69
N GLU A 65 -2.08 -10.42 -25.88
CA GLU A 65 -1.13 -10.19 -26.97
C GLU A 65 0.00 -9.25 -26.59
N LEU A 66 -0.23 -8.30 -25.66
CA LEU A 66 0.74 -7.30 -25.21
C LEU A 66 1.43 -7.67 -23.88
N ASP A 67 1.23 -8.88 -23.35
CA ASP A 67 1.70 -9.33 -22.02
C ASP A 67 1.15 -8.48 -20.85
N ILE A 68 -0.08 -7.98 -20.98
CA ILE A 68 -0.76 -7.19 -19.96
C ILE A 68 -1.68 -8.10 -19.14
N HIS A 69 -1.47 -8.15 -17.83
CA HIS A 69 -2.34 -8.91 -16.94
C HIS A 69 -3.58 -8.10 -16.56
N PHE A 70 -4.77 -8.67 -16.74
CA PHE A 70 -6.03 -8.08 -16.28
C PHE A 70 -6.72 -8.98 -15.27
N GLU A 71 -7.22 -8.40 -14.19
CA GLU A 71 -7.99 -9.11 -13.16
C GLU A 71 -9.10 -8.24 -12.57
N THR A 72 -10.32 -8.77 -12.48
CA THR A 72 -11.38 -8.16 -11.67
C THR A 72 -11.15 -8.49 -10.20
N SER A 73 -11.03 -7.47 -9.36
CA SER A 73 -10.80 -7.65 -7.93
C SER A 73 -12.10 -7.93 -7.18
N ALA A 74 -12.03 -8.63 -6.05
CA ALA A 74 -13.17 -8.87 -5.16
C ALA A 74 -13.49 -7.66 -4.26
N SER A 75 -12.60 -6.67 -4.18
CA SER A 75 -12.80 -5.40 -3.48
C SER A 75 -11.84 -4.32 -4.00
N GLU A 76 -12.14 -3.05 -3.72
CA GLU A 76 -11.27 -1.91 -3.99
C GLU A 76 -9.97 -1.97 -3.19
N ALA A 77 -10.01 -2.53 -1.96
CA ALA A 77 -8.83 -2.77 -1.15
C ALA A 77 -7.86 -3.74 -1.84
N THR A 78 -8.39 -4.79 -2.46
CA THR A 78 -7.57 -5.72 -3.25
C THR A 78 -7.01 -5.06 -4.50
N ALA A 79 -7.84 -4.30 -5.23
CA ALA A 79 -7.39 -3.58 -6.41
C ALA A 79 -6.24 -2.63 -6.04
N ALA A 80 -6.40 -1.79 -5.02
CA ALA A 80 -5.34 -0.89 -4.57
C ALA A 80 -4.09 -1.63 -4.08
N ALA A 81 -4.23 -2.76 -3.37
CA ALA A 81 -3.10 -3.56 -2.93
C ALA A 81 -2.30 -4.16 -4.10
N MET A 82 -2.96 -4.48 -5.21
CA MET A 82 -2.34 -4.98 -6.46
C MET A 82 -1.23 -4.04 -6.99
N LEU A 83 -1.31 -2.73 -6.69
CA LEU A 83 -0.28 -1.76 -7.06
C LEU A 83 1.08 -2.00 -6.37
N ALA A 84 1.17 -2.94 -5.42
CA ALA A 84 2.43 -3.33 -4.79
C ALA A 84 3.49 -3.80 -5.79
N ALA A 85 3.11 -4.39 -6.93
CA ALA A 85 4.09 -4.80 -7.94
C ALA A 85 4.87 -3.59 -8.50
N SER A 86 4.25 -2.42 -8.64
CA SER A 86 4.93 -1.19 -9.05
C SER A 86 5.86 -0.60 -7.97
N VAL A 87 5.84 -1.09 -6.73
CA VAL A 87 6.75 -0.62 -5.67
C VAL A 87 8.18 -1.09 -5.92
N MET A 88 8.34 -2.39 -6.18
CA MET A 88 9.65 -3.04 -6.30
C MET A 88 10.15 -3.17 -7.74
N TYR A 89 9.22 -3.16 -8.69
CA TYR A 89 9.53 -3.44 -10.09
C TYR A 89 9.17 -2.24 -10.96
N PRO A 90 9.92 -1.97 -12.04
CA PRO A 90 9.64 -0.90 -12.99
C PRO A 90 8.49 -1.30 -13.95
N ILE A 91 7.35 -1.71 -13.38
CA ILE A 91 6.14 -2.14 -14.09
C ILE A 91 5.07 -1.10 -13.85
N ARG A 92 4.47 -0.59 -14.93
CA ARG A 92 3.33 0.31 -14.86
C ARG A 92 2.07 -0.46 -14.46
N GLY A 93 1.39 -0.01 -13.40
CA GLY A 93 0.16 -0.63 -12.88
C GLY A 93 -1.00 0.35 -12.87
N ALA A 94 -2.19 -0.09 -13.30
CA ALA A 94 -3.41 0.71 -13.21
C ALA A 94 -4.52 -0.01 -12.42
N VAL A 95 -5.30 0.76 -11.67
CA VAL A 95 -6.46 0.24 -10.94
C VAL A 95 -7.66 1.16 -11.08
N THR A 96 -8.88 0.63 -10.99
CA THR A 96 -10.09 1.44 -11.12
C THR A 96 -11.24 1.06 -10.18
N TRP A 97 -12.01 2.05 -9.73
CA TRP A 97 -13.27 1.89 -8.99
C TRP A 97 -14.10 3.18 -8.91
N LYS A 98 -15.28 3.07 -8.31
CA LYS A 98 -16.16 4.18 -7.95
C LYS A 98 -15.70 4.90 -6.71
N SER A 99 -15.46 6.19 -6.81
CA SER A 99 -15.15 7.07 -5.67
C SER A 99 -16.38 7.83 -5.17
N THR A 100 -16.41 8.29 -3.91
CA THR A 100 -15.38 8.13 -2.87
C THR A 100 -15.48 6.85 -2.06
N VAL A 101 -16.64 6.19 -2.04
CA VAL A 101 -16.88 5.01 -1.19
C VAL A 101 -15.87 3.88 -1.48
N GLY A 102 -15.55 3.61 -2.74
CA GLY A 102 -14.51 2.64 -3.07
C GLY A 102 -13.11 3.09 -2.59
N THR A 103 -12.84 4.40 -2.61
CA THR A 103 -11.59 4.96 -2.06
C THR A 103 -11.53 4.88 -0.53
N ASN A 104 -12.67 4.92 0.17
CA ASN A 104 -12.73 4.61 1.61
C ASN A 104 -12.26 3.16 1.86
N VAL A 105 -12.77 2.20 1.09
CA VAL A 105 -12.39 0.78 1.18
C VAL A 105 -10.90 0.59 0.84
N ALA A 106 -10.40 1.28 -0.19
CA ALA A 106 -9.02 1.22 -0.64
C ALA A 106 -8.01 2.00 0.22
N SER A 107 -8.47 2.80 1.19
CA SER A 107 -7.65 3.85 1.81
C SER A 107 -6.40 3.34 2.53
N ASP A 108 -6.48 2.15 3.17
CA ASP A 108 -5.33 1.54 3.85
C ASP A 108 -4.22 1.17 2.86
N ALA A 109 -4.58 0.48 1.77
CA ALA A 109 -3.65 0.12 0.70
C ALA A 109 -3.01 1.34 0.04
N LEU A 110 -3.80 2.37 -0.27
CA LEU A 110 -3.32 3.60 -0.89
C LEU A 110 -2.37 4.38 0.03
N ALA A 111 -2.64 4.42 1.34
CA ALA A 111 -1.75 5.08 2.30
C ALA A 111 -0.39 4.38 2.38
N ASN A 112 -0.36 3.05 2.39
CA ASN A 112 0.88 2.27 2.39
C ASN A 112 1.64 2.43 1.07
N LEU A 113 0.95 2.34 -0.07
CA LEU A 113 1.51 2.56 -1.40
C LEU A 113 2.19 3.94 -1.50
N ALA A 114 1.47 5.00 -1.12
CA ALA A 114 1.97 6.35 -1.20
C ALA A 114 3.13 6.59 -0.22
N SER A 115 3.14 5.95 0.95
CA SER A 115 4.26 6.03 1.91
C SER A 115 5.55 5.51 1.28
N GLY A 116 5.59 4.23 0.91
CA GLY A 116 6.79 3.62 0.31
C GLY A 116 7.21 4.27 -1.01
N GLY A 117 6.23 4.78 -1.76
CA GLY A 117 6.42 5.28 -3.12
C GLY A 117 6.47 4.13 -4.12
N VAL A 118 6.55 4.49 -5.39
CA VAL A 118 6.53 3.53 -6.49
C VAL A 118 7.74 3.70 -7.40
N THR A 119 8.22 2.58 -7.94
CA THR A 119 9.33 2.53 -8.90
C THR A 119 8.80 2.49 -10.33
N GLY A 120 7.81 1.63 -10.60
CA GLY A 120 7.00 1.69 -11.81
C GLY A 120 5.84 2.66 -11.64
N GLY A 121 5.38 3.30 -12.72
CA GLY A 121 4.27 4.24 -12.62
C GLY A 121 2.99 3.56 -12.12
N ALA A 122 2.29 4.18 -11.16
CA ALA A 122 1.05 3.66 -10.59
C ALA A 122 -0.09 4.66 -10.81
N LEU A 123 -1.13 4.23 -11.52
CA LEU A 123 -2.29 5.05 -11.86
C LEU A 123 -3.57 4.51 -11.21
N ILE A 124 -4.30 5.37 -10.51
CA ILE A 124 -5.53 5.07 -9.80
C ILE A 124 -6.67 5.83 -10.49
N ILE A 125 -7.42 5.16 -11.34
CA ILE A 125 -8.50 5.75 -12.12
C ILE A 125 -9.77 5.70 -11.29
N ILE A 126 -10.33 6.86 -10.99
CA ILE A 126 -11.49 6.97 -10.10
C ILE A 126 -12.65 7.68 -10.78
N GLY A 127 -13.81 7.03 -10.77
CA GLY A 127 -15.06 7.65 -11.17
C GLY A 127 -15.64 8.46 -10.02
N GLU A 128 -15.81 9.77 -10.18
CA GLU A 128 -16.44 10.65 -9.17
C GLU A 128 -17.63 11.39 -9.76
N ASP A 129 -18.73 11.44 -9.01
CA ASP A 129 -20.02 12.00 -9.41
C ASP A 129 -20.59 12.90 -8.29
N TYR A 130 -19.78 13.89 -7.87
CA TYR A 130 -20.17 14.83 -6.82
C TYR A 130 -21.39 15.67 -7.23
N GLY A 131 -22.42 15.70 -6.38
CA GLY A 131 -23.67 16.39 -6.59
C GLY A 131 -24.61 15.72 -7.60
N GLU A 132 -24.15 14.69 -8.30
CA GLU A 132 -24.91 13.97 -9.31
C GLU A 132 -25.62 12.74 -8.71
N GLY A 133 -26.73 12.32 -9.33
CA GLY A 133 -27.73 11.46 -8.70
C GLY A 133 -27.35 10.00 -8.45
N SER A 134 -26.19 9.53 -8.90
CA SER A 134 -25.76 8.13 -8.72
C SER A 134 -24.95 7.88 -7.44
N SER A 135 -24.55 8.92 -6.72
CA SER A 135 -23.71 8.79 -5.52
C SER A 135 -24.52 8.63 -4.25
N ILE A 136 -24.21 7.58 -3.46
CA ILE A 136 -24.83 7.33 -2.14
C ILE A 136 -24.31 8.32 -1.08
N MET A 137 -23.02 8.68 -1.15
CA MET A 137 -22.36 9.62 -0.23
C MET A 137 -21.73 10.75 -1.04
N GLN A 138 -22.02 12.00 -0.66
CA GLN A 138 -21.54 13.20 -1.33
C GLN A 138 -20.22 13.67 -0.69
N GLU A 139 -19.11 13.12 -1.16
CA GLU A 139 -17.74 13.39 -0.67
C GLU A 139 -16.79 13.52 -1.88
N ARG A 140 -15.57 14.03 -1.65
CA ARG A 140 -14.57 14.27 -2.71
C ARG A 140 -13.32 13.42 -2.55
N SER A 141 -12.81 12.88 -3.64
CA SER A 141 -11.55 12.11 -3.69
C SER A 141 -10.33 12.97 -3.41
N HIS A 142 -10.45 14.28 -3.61
CA HIS A 142 -9.42 15.27 -3.31
C HIS A 142 -8.89 15.15 -1.86
N ALA A 143 -9.76 14.83 -0.90
CA ALA A 143 -9.35 14.62 0.49
C ALA A 143 -8.36 13.44 0.65
N PHE A 144 -8.51 12.37 -0.15
CA PHE A 144 -7.59 11.23 -0.12
C PHE A 144 -6.26 11.53 -0.80
N ALA A 145 -6.30 12.27 -1.90
CA ALA A 145 -5.10 12.77 -2.57
C ALA A 145 -4.25 13.60 -1.59
N MET A 146 -4.87 14.52 -0.85
CA MET A 146 -4.20 15.32 0.18
C MET A 146 -3.72 14.48 1.37
N LYS A 147 -4.59 13.60 1.91
CA LYS A 147 -4.29 12.76 3.09
C LYS A 147 -3.05 11.90 2.88
N SER A 148 -2.95 11.23 1.73
CA SER A 148 -1.87 10.28 1.45
C SER A 148 -0.73 10.89 0.63
N GLN A 149 -0.89 12.14 0.15
CA GLN A 149 0.00 12.84 -0.76
C GLN A 149 0.18 12.07 -2.09
N MET A 150 -0.93 11.86 -2.80
CA MET A 150 -0.98 11.30 -4.15
C MET A 150 -1.43 12.40 -5.12
N TRP A 151 -0.87 12.45 -6.33
CA TRP A 151 -1.20 13.51 -7.28
C TRP A 151 -2.56 13.28 -7.91
N LEU A 152 -3.37 14.31 -8.09
CA LEU A 152 -4.73 14.23 -8.61
C LEU A 152 -4.85 14.99 -9.93
N LEU A 153 -5.13 14.23 -10.98
CA LEU A 153 -5.48 14.72 -12.30
C LEU A 153 -7.00 14.77 -12.44
N ASP A 154 -7.54 15.87 -12.97
CA ASP A 154 -8.96 16.04 -13.34
C ASP A 154 -9.00 16.68 -14.74
N PRO A 155 -8.67 15.91 -15.79
CA PRO A 155 -8.45 16.47 -17.12
C PRO A 155 -9.72 17.02 -17.74
N ARG A 156 -9.54 17.96 -18.68
CA ARG A 156 -10.61 18.44 -19.55
C ARG A 156 -11.42 17.27 -20.16
N PRO A 157 -12.77 17.35 -20.19
CA PRO A 157 -13.63 16.32 -20.78
C PRO A 157 -13.57 16.30 -22.32
N ASN A 158 -12.44 15.88 -22.88
CA ASN A 158 -12.26 15.53 -24.29
C ASN A 158 -11.26 14.38 -24.42
N LEU A 159 -11.35 13.59 -25.50
CA LEU A 159 -10.57 12.36 -25.60
C LEU A 159 -9.05 12.58 -25.63
N GLU A 160 -8.59 13.64 -26.29
CA GLU A 160 -7.18 13.95 -26.41
C GLU A 160 -6.55 14.23 -25.03
N SER A 161 -7.17 15.12 -24.24
CA SER A 161 -6.72 15.43 -22.88
C SER A 161 -6.80 14.21 -21.96
N ILE A 162 -7.83 13.38 -22.07
CA ILE A 162 -8.01 12.17 -21.25
C ILE A 162 -6.89 11.15 -21.54
N VAL A 163 -6.64 10.84 -22.82
CA VAL A 163 -5.58 9.90 -23.25
C VAL A 163 -4.21 10.41 -22.84
N GLN A 164 -3.95 11.70 -23.09
CA GLN A 164 -2.68 12.33 -22.73
C GLN A 164 -2.46 12.31 -21.22
N SER A 165 -3.50 12.50 -20.41
CA SER A 165 -3.42 12.43 -18.94
C SER A 165 -3.16 11.03 -18.39
N VAL A 166 -3.58 9.97 -19.10
CA VAL A 166 -3.18 8.60 -18.75
C VAL A 166 -1.67 8.41 -18.96
N GLU A 167 -1.15 8.85 -20.10
CA GLU A 167 0.29 8.76 -20.41
C GLU A 167 1.13 9.61 -19.44
N ASP A 168 0.75 10.88 -19.27
CA ASP A 168 1.42 11.81 -18.37
C ASP A 168 1.27 11.39 -16.91
N GLY A 169 0.16 10.75 -16.52
CA GLY A 169 -0.03 10.22 -15.17
C GLY A 169 1.01 9.14 -14.82
N PHE A 170 1.30 8.23 -15.75
CA PHE A 170 2.38 7.26 -15.55
C PHE A 170 3.76 7.91 -15.51
N GLU A 171 4.03 8.84 -16.43
CA GLU A 171 5.33 9.54 -16.48
C GLU A 171 5.55 10.42 -15.23
N LEU A 172 4.52 11.13 -14.76
CA LEU A 172 4.54 11.90 -13.53
C LEU A 172 4.80 10.99 -12.33
N SER A 173 4.12 9.83 -12.28
CA SER A 173 4.29 8.84 -11.21
C SER A 173 5.73 8.34 -11.12
N GLU A 174 6.34 8.04 -12.27
CA GLU A 174 7.73 7.59 -12.38
C GLU A 174 8.73 8.72 -12.05
N ALA A 175 8.47 9.94 -12.53
CA ALA A 175 9.34 11.09 -12.31
C ALA A 175 9.39 11.52 -10.84
N SER A 176 8.29 11.32 -10.10
CA SER A 176 8.21 11.72 -8.69
C SER A 176 8.23 10.55 -7.70
N ASN A 177 8.24 9.30 -8.16
CA ASN A 177 8.05 8.10 -7.33
C ASN A 177 6.77 8.09 -6.47
N THR A 178 5.68 8.70 -6.97
CA THR A 178 4.41 8.85 -6.23
C THR A 178 3.25 8.31 -7.06
N PRO A 179 2.29 7.57 -6.48
CA PRO A 179 1.06 7.19 -7.18
C PRO A 179 0.24 8.40 -7.64
N VAL A 180 -0.44 8.26 -8.78
CA VAL A 180 -1.27 9.31 -9.38
C VAL A 180 -2.71 8.84 -9.47
N MET A 181 -3.63 9.67 -8.99
CA MET A 181 -5.07 9.54 -9.18
C MET A 181 -5.48 10.26 -10.47
N LEU A 182 -6.21 9.56 -11.33
CA LEU A 182 -6.89 10.12 -12.49
C LEU A 182 -8.39 10.15 -12.20
N GLN A 183 -8.91 11.33 -11.91
CA GLN A 183 -10.32 11.55 -11.71
C GLN A 183 -11.04 11.70 -13.04
N VAL A 184 -12.12 10.94 -13.19
CA VAL A 184 -13.03 11.08 -14.32
C VAL A 184 -14.45 11.24 -13.79
N ARG A 185 -15.12 12.28 -14.29
CA ARG A 185 -16.51 12.60 -13.94
C ARG A 185 -17.46 11.90 -14.91
N ILE A 186 -18.75 11.80 -14.58
CA ILE A 186 -19.77 11.16 -15.44
C ILE A 186 -19.69 11.64 -16.88
N ARG A 187 -19.65 12.96 -17.07
CA ARG A 187 -19.58 13.56 -18.42
C ARG A 187 -18.31 13.17 -19.16
N SER A 188 -17.17 13.04 -18.46
CA SER A 188 -15.90 12.58 -19.05
C SER A 188 -15.94 11.10 -19.43
N CYS A 189 -16.63 10.25 -18.66
CA CYS A 189 -16.78 8.83 -18.99
C CYS A 189 -17.58 8.63 -20.29
N HIS A 190 -18.63 9.42 -20.51
CA HIS A 190 -19.56 9.28 -21.65
C HIS A 190 -19.31 10.26 -22.79
N VAL A 191 -18.30 11.13 -22.69
CA VAL A 191 -17.96 12.07 -23.76
C VAL A 191 -17.58 11.28 -25.02
N HIS A 192 -18.10 11.73 -26.16
CA HIS A 192 -17.67 11.24 -27.45
C HIS A 192 -16.74 12.25 -28.10
N GLY A 193 -15.70 11.77 -28.76
CA GLY A 193 -14.76 12.64 -29.46
C GLY A 193 -13.82 11.86 -30.35
N ARG A 194 -12.67 12.47 -30.64
CA ARG A 194 -11.64 11.90 -31.50
C ARG A 194 -10.25 12.35 -31.09
N PHE A 195 -9.24 11.55 -31.40
CA PHE A 195 -7.83 11.89 -31.25
C PHE A 195 -6.98 11.04 -32.20
N ILE A 196 -5.73 11.45 -32.43
CA ILE A 196 -4.77 10.67 -33.23
C ILE A 196 -4.06 9.66 -32.34
N THR A 197 -4.12 8.39 -32.69
CA THR A 197 -3.56 7.30 -31.89
C THR A 197 -2.04 7.24 -31.97
N LYS A 198 -1.44 6.72 -30.91
CA LYS A 198 -0.03 6.29 -30.84
C LYS A 198 0.04 4.77 -30.84
N GLU A 199 1.23 4.22 -31.06
CA GLU A 199 1.46 2.78 -31.01
C GLU A 199 1.15 2.21 -29.62
N ASN A 200 0.47 1.05 -29.59
CA ASN A 200 0.31 0.27 -28.37
C ASN A 200 1.67 -0.33 -27.99
N LYS A 201 2.00 -0.32 -26.71
CA LYS A 201 3.31 -0.76 -26.22
C LYS A 201 3.16 -1.95 -25.30
N ARG A 202 4.06 -2.93 -25.44
CA ARG A 202 4.29 -3.92 -24.38
C ARG A 202 4.94 -3.25 -23.17
N PRO A 203 4.71 -3.76 -21.95
CA PRO A 203 5.41 -3.26 -20.79
C PRO A 203 6.92 -3.51 -20.93
N ARG A 204 7.75 -2.56 -20.48
CA ARG A 204 9.22 -2.69 -20.53
C ARG A 204 9.75 -3.81 -19.65
N TYR A 205 9.01 -4.15 -18.61
CA TYR A 205 9.29 -5.23 -17.67
C TYR A 205 7.98 -5.94 -17.34
N THR A 206 7.94 -7.27 -17.43
CA THR A 206 6.71 -8.06 -17.25
C THR A 206 6.58 -8.63 -15.84
N LEU A 207 5.36 -8.97 -15.43
CA LEU A 207 5.10 -9.66 -14.16
C LEU A 207 5.78 -11.03 -14.08
N LYS A 208 5.91 -11.73 -15.21
CA LYS A 208 6.66 -12.98 -15.32
C LYS A 208 8.13 -12.77 -14.96
N GLN A 209 8.77 -11.74 -15.54
CA GLN A 209 10.16 -11.40 -15.21
C GLN A 209 10.34 -11.01 -13.74
N ALA A 210 9.37 -10.32 -13.14
CA ALA A 210 9.37 -9.96 -11.72
C ALA A 210 9.32 -11.18 -10.78
N LEU A 211 8.57 -12.22 -11.16
CA LEU A 211 8.51 -13.49 -10.41
C LEU A 211 9.78 -14.32 -10.59
N GLU A 212 10.34 -14.33 -11.79
CA GLU A 212 11.59 -15.05 -12.09
C GLU A 212 12.79 -14.41 -11.39
N ASN A 213 12.80 -13.08 -11.29
CA ASN A 213 13.87 -12.25 -10.71
C ASN A 213 13.30 -11.34 -9.60
N PRO A 214 12.98 -11.88 -8.42
CA PRO A 214 12.44 -11.09 -7.32
C PRO A 214 13.46 -10.05 -6.83
N VAL A 215 12.97 -8.85 -6.56
CA VAL A 215 13.78 -7.72 -6.07
C VAL A 215 13.26 -7.29 -4.72
N ARG A 216 14.16 -6.83 -3.86
CA ARG A 216 13.85 -6.44 -2.50
C ARG A 216 14.60 -5.18 -2.10
N ASP A 217 13.85 -4.18 -1.65
CA ASP A 217 14.38 -2.95 -1.08
C ASP A 217 13.67 -2.62 0.24
N THR A 218 14.34 -2.87 1.37
CA THR A 218 13.77 -2.57 2.68
C THR A 218 13.47 -1.08 2.88
N THR A 219 14.10 -0.20 2.10
CA THR A 219 13.87 1.24 2.18
C THR A 219 12.55 1.66 1.57
N ARG A 220 11.83 0.79 0.83
CA ARG A 220 10.47 1.05 0.31
C ARG A 220 9.36 0.45 1.16
N ILE A 221 9.69 -0.39 2.14
CA ILE A 221 8.71 -1.03 3.02
C ILE A 221 8.39 -0.09 4.19
N VAL A 222 7.10 0.06 4.52
CA VAL A 222 6.62 0.98 5.57
C VAL A 222 6.88 0.39 6.97
N LEU A 223 8.15 0.34 7.36
CA LEU A 223 8.61 -0.12 8.67
C LEU A 223 9.66 0.86 9.22
N PRO A 224 9.57 1.30 10.48
CA PRO A 224 10.61 2.13 11.08
C PRO A 224 12.01 1.49 11.00
N PRO A 225 13.06 2.25 10.66
CA PRO A 225 13.08 3.70 10.50
C PRO A 225 12.70 4.22 9.09
N ALA A 226 12.46 3.35 8.11
CA ALA A 226 12.19 3.76 6.72
C ALA A 226 10.95 4.66 6.60
N SER A 227 9.92 4.43 7.41
CA SER A 227 8.71 5.28 7.44
C SER A 227 9.00 6.77 7.69
N PHE A 228 9.99 7.10 8.53
CA PHE A 228 10.40 8.49 8.75
C PHE A 228 11.16 9.06 7.55
N VAL A 229 11.96 8.21 6.88
CA VAL A 229 12.68 8.59 5.66
C VAL A 229 11.69 8.87 4.54
N HIS A 230 10.63 8.08 4.40
CA HIS A 230 9.55 8.28 3.42
C HIS A 230 8.88 9.64 3.56
N GLU A 231 8.57 10.05 4.79
CA GLU A 231 7.96 11.37 5.06
C GLU A 231 8.88 12.50 4.58
N HIS A 232 10.18 12.42 4.88
CA HIS A 232 11.15 13.39 4.38
C HIS A 232 11.30 13.35 2.85
N GLU A 233 11.32 12.16 2.25
CA GLU A 233 11.42 11.96 0.80
C GLU A 233 10.22 12.59 0.08
N LYS A 234 9.00 12.37 0.60
CA LYS A 234 7.76 12.95 0.07
C LYS A 234 7.84 14.47 -0.10
N ILE A 235 8.35 15.17 0.92
CA ILE A 235 8.40 16.63 0.92
C ILE A 235 9.63 17.18 0.21
N ARG A 236 10.80 16.57 0.40
CA ARG A 236 12.08 17.12 -0.10
C ARG A 236 12.42 16.69 -1.51
N GLN A 237 11.85 15.58 -2.00
CA GLN A 237 12.21 15.00 -3.29
C GLN A 237 10.99 14.82 -4.19
N ARG A 238 9.98 14.07 -3.73
CA ARG A 238 8.84 13.69 -4.59
C ARG A 238 7.96 14.88 -4.97
N TRP A 239 7.60 15.73 -4.01
CA TRP A 239 6.78 16.93 -4.29
C TRP A 239 7.46 17.92 -5.25
N PRO A 240 8.73 18.35 -5.03
CA PRO A 240 9.42 19.20 -6.00
C PRO A 240 9.58 18.57 -7.38
N ALA A 241 9.84 17.25 -7.45
CA ALA A 241 9.93 16.53 -8.72
C ALA A 241 8.59 16.54 -9.48
N ALA A 242 7.48 16.37 -8.78
CA ALA A 242 6.14 16.47 -9.36
C ALA A 242 5.86 17.87 -9.90
N VAL A 243 6.06 18.92 -9.08
CA VAL A 243 5.88 20.32 -9.50
C VAL A 243 6.73 20.65 -10.73
N LYS A 244 8.00 20.23 -10.73
CA LYS A 244 8.90 20.41 -11.87
C LYS A 244 8.35 19.73 -13.13
N PHE A 245 7.98 18.45 -13.03
CA PHE A 245 7.44 17.68 -14.16
C PHE A 245 6.17 18.33 -14.74
N ILE A 246 5.23 18.72 -13.87
CA ILE A 246 3.96 19.33 -14.24
C ILE A 246 4.19 20.60 -15.06
N ARG A 247 5.11 21.47 -14.61
CA ARG A 247 5.46 22.72 -15.31
C ARG A 247 6.20 22.48 -16.62
N GLU A 248 7.19 21.60 -16.64
CA GLU A 248 7.98 21.30 -17.85
C GLU A 248 7.12 20.69 -18.95
N LYS A 249 6.16 19.83 -18.58
CA LYS A 249 5.21 19.20 -19.50
C LYS A 249 3.97 20.05 -19.79
N LYS A 250 3.79 21.17 -19.08
CA LYS A 250 2.63 22.06 -19.20
C LYS A 250 1.31 21.30 -19.09
N LEU A 251 1.17 20.51 -18.03
CA LEU A 251 -0.04 19.69 -17.86
C LEU A 251 -1.30 20.53 -17.63
N ASN A 252 -1.15 21.70 -17.01
CA ASN A 252 -2.21 22.69 -16.91
C ASN A 252 -2.22 23.62 -18.14
N GLU A 253 -3.39 24.11 -18.50
CA GLU A 253 -3.61 24.86 -19.74
C GLU A 253 -3.99 26.32 -19.47
N PHE A 254 -3.58 27.22 -20.36
CA PHE A 254 -3.91 28.64 -20.31
C PHE A 254 -4.58 29.06 -21.61
N PHE A 255 -5.74 29.70 -21.49
CA PHE A 255 -6.51 30.24 -22.59
C PHE A 255 -6.50 31.75 -22.52
N ASP A 256 -6.27 32.39 -23.67
CA ASP A 256 -6.26 33.84 -23.73
C ASP A 256 -7.68 34.44 -23.84
N GLY A 257 -7.80 35.73 -23.57
CA GLY A 257 -9.03 36.51 -23.71
C GLY A 257 -8.75 38.01 -23.81
N ASP A 258 -9.72 38.79 -24.28
CA ASP A 258 -9.62 40.25 -24.41
C ASP A 258 -9.81 40.99 -23.07
N PHE A 259 -10.52 40.39 -22.11
CA PHE A 259 -10.66 40.93 -20.75
C PHE A 259 -9.44 40.64 -19.87
N LYS A 260 -8.33 41.34 -20.11
CA LYS A 260 -7.02 41.09 -19.45
C LYS A 260 -7.00 41.41 -17.95
N ASP A 261 -7.91 42.23 -17.45
CA ASP A 261 -7.96 42.68 -16.05
C ASP A 261 -8.67 41.69 -15.13
N ILE A 262 -9.34 40.67 -15.68
CA ILE A 262 -10.01 39.59 -14.94
C ILE A 262 -9.60 38.21 -15.46
N GLY A 263 -9.97 37.14 -14.76
CA GLY A 263 -9.69 35.77 -15.21
C GLY A 263 -10.52 34.70 -14.50
N LEU A 264 -10.58 33.51 -15.10
CA LEU A 264 -11.21 32.32 -14.51
C LEU A 264 -10.16 31.25 -14.21
N ILE A 265 -10.22 30.66 -13.03
CA ILE A 265 -9.47 29.46 -12.67
C ILE A 265 -10.47 28.33 -12.50
N LEU A 266 -10.23 27.15 -13.07
CA LEU A 266 -11.20 26.05 -13.01
C LEU A 266 -10.52 24.69 -12.97
N GLN A 267 -11.16 23.74 -12.29
CA GLN A 267 -10.82 22.32 -12.43
C GLN A 267 -11.08 21.87 -13.88
N GLY A 268 -10.16 21.09 -14.45
CA GLY A 268 -10.25 20.67 -15.85
C GLY A 268 -11.57 19.98 -16.20
N GLY A 269 -12.07 19.11 -15.32
CA GLY A 269 -13.36 18.42 -15.48
C GLY A 269 -14.59 19.34 -15.66
N LEU A 270 -14.50 20.63 -15.29
CA LEU A 270 -15.58 21.61 -15.42
C LEU A 270 -15.56 22.40 -16.74
N TYR A 271 -14.49 22.26 -17.54
CA TYR A 271 -14.21 23.11 -18.70
C TYR A 271 -15.39 23.25 -19.67
N ASN A 272 -15.99 22.13 -20.09
CA ASN A 272 -17.10 22.17 -21.06
C ASN A 272 -18.33 22.93 -20.50
N GLY A 273 -18.57 22.80 -19.20
CA GLY A 273 -19.64 23.51 -18.52
C GLY A 273 -19.38 25.02 -18.45
N VAL A 274 -18.14 25.41 -18.12
CA VAL A 274 -17.73 26.82 -18.09
C VAL A 274 -17.83 27.47 -19.46
N ILE A 275 -17.31 26.81 -20.51
CA ILE A 275 -17.45 27.31 -21.89
C ILE A 275 -18.92 27.48 -22.26
N ARG A 276 -19.78 26.52 -21.90
CA ARG A 276 -21.22 26.64 -22.17
C ARG A 276 -21.85 27.81 -21.41
N SER A 277 -21.49 28.03 -20.15
CA SER A 277 -21.94 29.17 -19.36
C SER A 277 -21.48 30.50 -19.97
N LEU A 278 -20.24 30.59 -20.44
CA LEU A 278 -19.72 31.77 -21.14
C LEU A 278 -20.44 32.02 -22.47
N GLN A 279 -20.74 30.98 -23.25
CA GLN A 279 -21.54 31.11 -24.47
C GLN A 279 -22.93 31.70 -24.19
N LEU A 280 -23.60 31.25 -23.13
CA LEU A 280 -24.91 31.78 -22.71
C LEU A 280 -24.85 33.25 -22.25
N LEU A 281 -23.67 33.71 -21.84
CA LEU A 281 -23.42 35.10 -21.47
C LEU A 281 -22.86 35.95 -22.64
N GLY A 282 -22.69 35.37 -23.84
CA GLY A 282 -22.11 36.07 -24.99
C GLY A 282 -20.60 36.32 -24.87
N LEU A 283 -19.91 35.57 -24.02
CA LEU A 283 -18.49 35.71 -23.67
C LEU A 283 -17.62 34.57 -24.20
N ALA A 284 -18.19 33.64 -24.94
CA ALA A 284 -17.45 32.66 -25.73
C ALA A 284 -18.16 32.43 -27.07
N ASP A 285 -17.38 32.16 -28.11
CA ASP A 285 -17.93 31.82 -29.43
C ASP A 285 -18.35 30.34 -29.54
N SER A 286 -18.91 29.96 -30.69
CA SER A 286 -19.31 28.57 -30.96
C SER A 286 -18.14 27.58 -31.06
N PHE A 287 -16.91 28.07 -31.22
CA PHE A 287 -15.68 27.27 -31.23
C PHE A 287 -15.09 27.09 -29.82
N GLY A 288 -15.65 27.75 -28.82
CA GLY A 288 -15.19 27.70 -27.43
C GLY A 288 -14.08 28.70 -27.10
N ASN A 289 -13.81 29.68 -27.97
CA ASN A 289 -12.87 30.75 -27.67
C ASN A 289 -13.50 31.70 -26.66
N SER A 290 -12.93 31.75 -25.47
CA SER A 290 -13.37 32.63 -24.39
C SER A 290 -12.84 34.05 -24.57
N ARG A 291 -13.67 35.04 -24.22
CA ARG A 291 -13.27 36.44 -24.07
C ARG A 291 -12.56 36.71 -22.74
N ILE A 292 -12.78 35.86 -21.74
CA ILE A 292 -12.13 35.96 -20.43
C ILE A 292 -10.96 34.96 -20.40
N PRO A 293 -9.73 35.40 -20.07
CA PRO A 293 -8.60 34.49 -19.91
C PRO A 293 -8.89 33.40 -18.87
N MET A 294 -8.44 32.17 -19.13
CA MET A 294 -8.69 31.03 -18.25
C MET A 294 -7.40 30.26 -17.91
N TYR A 295 -7.30 29.82 -16.66
CA TYR A 295 -6.32 28.85 -16.18
C TYR A 295 -7.02 27.55 -15.82
N VAL A 296 -6.79 26.51 -16.63
CA VAL A 296 -7.45 25.21 -16.51
C VAL A 296 -6.52 24.23 -15.80
N MET A 297 -6.92 23.85 -14.59
CA MET A 297 -6.20 22.94 -13.71
C MET A 297 -6.55 21.49 -14.04
N ASN A 298 -5.84 20.90 -15.00
CA ASN A 298 -5.88 19.45 -15.23
C ASN A 298 -5.17 18.68 -14.12
N VAL A 299 -4.27 19.33 -13.39
CA VAL A 299 -3.71 18.85 -12.12
C VAL A 299 -4.32 19.68 -10.99
N THR A 300 -5.14 19.06 -10.16
CA THR A 300 -5.80 19.73 -9.03
C THR A 300 -5.04 19.56 -7.72
N TYR A 301 -4.17 18.54 -7.62
CA TYR A 301 -3.22 18.38 -6.53
C TYR A 301 -1.93 17.71 -7.03
N PRO A 302 -0.74 18.29 -6.81
CA PRO A 302 -0.51 19.55 -6.12
C PRO A 302 -1.01 20.75 -6.95
N VAL A 303 -1.41 21.82 -6.27
CA VAL A 303 -1.55 23.13 -6.93
C VAL A 303 -0.16 23.67 -7.22
N ILE A 304 0.03 24.31 -8.37
CA ILE A 304 1.31 24.89 -8.78
C ILE A 304 1.33 26.38 -8.43
N ASP A 305 2.02 26.72 -7.34
CA ASP A 305 2.07 28.09 -6.80
C ASP A 305 2.50 29.11 -7.85
N GLU A 306 3.52 28.83 -8.65
CA GLU A 306 4.01 29.77 -9.67
C GLU A 306 2.98 30.00 -10.78
N GLU A 307 2.28 28.97 -11.24
CA GLU A 307 1.23 29.11 -12.27
C GLU A 307 0.07 29.97 -11.77
N VAL A 308 -0.32 29.80 -10.50
CA VAL A 308 -1.35 30.63 -9.85
C VAL A 308 -0.89 32.08 -9.74
N ILE A 309 0.35 32.32 -9.32
CA ILE A 309 0.92 33.67 -9.19
C ILE A 309 0.99 34.34 -10.56
N GLU A 310 1.58 33.68 -11.55
CA GLU A 310 1.72 34.18 -12.93
C GLU A 310 0.35 34.49 -13.56
N PHE A 311 -0.67 33.67 -13.28
CA PHE A 311 -2.03 33.94 -13.75
C PHE A 311 -2.72 35.08 -13.01
N CYS A 312 -2.50 35.27 -11.71
CA CYS A 312 -3.17 36.32 -10.95
C CYS A 312 -2.47 37.68 -11.08
N GLU A 313 -1.16 37.70 -11.31
CA GLU A 313 -0.36 38.92 -11.38
C GLU A 313 -0.87 39.89 -12.46
N GLY A 314 -1.03 41.16 -12.08
CA GLY A 314 -1.57 42.21 -12.95
C GLY A 314 -3.09 42.17 -13.17
N ARG A 315 -3.79 41.11 -12.75
CA ARG A 315 -5.25 41.05 -12.78
C ARG A 315 -5.85 41.67 -11.52
N ARG A 316 -6.99 42.32 -11.68
CA ARG A 316 -7.76 42.93 -10.59
C ARG A 316 -8.54 41.87 -9.81
N ALA A 317 -9.21 40.96 -10.51
CA ALA A 317 -10.02 39.91 -9.89
C ALA A 317 -9.99 38.60 -10.68
N VAL A 318 -10.08 37.47 -9.99
CA VAL A 318 -10.21 36.14 -10.58
C VAL A 318 -11.33 35.35 -9.88
N LEU A 319 -12.01 34.49 -10.63
CA LEU A 319 -13.02 33.57 -10.11
C LEU A 319 -12.50 32.13 -10.18
N LEU A 320 -12.47 31.42 -9.06
CA LEU A 320 -12.20 30.00 -8.99
C LEU A 320 -13.51 29.19 -9.07
N LEU A 321 -13.59 28.29 -10.05
CA LEU A 321 -14.64 27.29 -10.17
C LEU A 321 -14.15 25.95 -9.60
N GLU A 322 -14.45 25.73 -8.32
CA GLU A 322 -14.19 24.48 -7.60
C GLU A 322 -15.53 23.80 -7.25
N GLU A 323 -15.79 22.62 -7.79
CA GLU A 323 -16.99 21.85 -7.45
C GLU A 323 -16.81 21.09 -6.14
N GLY A 324 -17.84 21.17 -5.30
CA GLY A 324 -18.00 20.40 -4.07
C GLY A 324 -17.46 21.06 -2.80
N GLN A 325 -17.66 20.36 -1.68
CA GLN A 325 -17.31 20.77 -0.33
C GLN A 325 -16.34 19.72 0.30
N PRO A 326 -15.34 20.14 1.09
CA PRO A 326 -14.82 21.50 1.30
C PRO A 326 -14.20 22.13 0.06
N ASP A 327 -13.97 23.44 0.12
CA ASP A 327 -13.30 24.31 -0.86
C ASP A 327 -11.75 24.25 -0.74
N TYR A 328 -11.19 23.06 -0.91
CA TYR A 328 -9.75 22.81 -0.72
C TYR A 328 -8.85 23.68 -1.60
N ILE A 329 -9.23 23.88 -2.86
CA ILE A 329 -8.43 24.64 -3.83
C ILE A 329 -8.55 26.13 -3.53
N GLU A 330 -9.73 26.64 -3.21
CA GLU A 330 -9.96 28.05 -2.83
C GLU A 330 -9.12 28.47 -1.63
N GLN A 331 -9.15 27.68 -0.55
CA GLN A 331 -8.34 27.90 0.64
C GLN A 331 -6.84 27.91 0.32
N ASN A 332 -6.40 27.02 -0.57
CA ASN A 332 -4.99 26.94 -0.97
C ASN A 332 -4.58 28.17 -1.81
N LEU A 333 -5.38 28.57 -2.79
CA LEU A 333 -5.12 29.74 -3.62
C LEU A 333 -5.06 31.03 -2.79
N HIS A 334 -5.97 31.21 -1.82
CA HIS A 334 -5.87 32.34 -0.87
C HIS A 334 -4.53 32.34 -0.12
N SER A 335 -4.07 31.18 0.34
CA SER A 335 -2.76 31.04 1.01
C SER A 335 -1.60 31.38 0.07
N ILE A 336 -1.61 30.89 -1.17
CA ILE A 336 -0.57 31.15 -2.19
C ILE A 336 -0.48 32.66 -2.47
N LEU A 337 -1.61 33.28 -2.85
CA LEU A 337 -1.66 34.70 -3.21
C LEU A 337 -1.22 35.59 -2.04
N ARG A 338 -1.69 35.28 -0.81
CA ARG A 338 -1.33 36.05 0.37
C ARG A 338 0.15 35.96 0.72
N LYS A 339 0.76 34.78 0.59
CA LYS A 339 2.21 34.59 0.84
C LYS A 339 3.07 35.26 -0.23
N ALA A 340 2.63 35.26 -1.48
CA ALA A 340 3.31 35.91 -2.59
C ALA A 340 3.14 37.44 -2.61
N GLY A 341 2.20 37.99 -1.82
CA GLY A 341 1.90 39.42 -1.82
C GLY A 341 1.09 39.87 -3.04
N VAL A 342 0.46 38.95 -3.76
CA VAL A 342 -0.41 39.24 -4.91
C VAL A 342 -1.75 39.78 -4.38
N THR A 343 -2.14 40.97 -4.85
CA THR A 343 -3.33 41.68 -4.34
C THR A 343 -4.60 41.41 -5.14
N THR A 344 -4.54 40.53 -6.14
CA THR A 344 -5.68 40.11 -6.96
C THR A 344 -6.79 39.58 -6.08
N HIS A 345 -8.01 40.08 -6.29
CA HIS A 345 -9.18 39.61 -5.56
C HIS A 345 -9.57 38.21 -6.06
N LEU A 346 -9.66 37.24 -5.16
CA LEU A 346 -10.12 35.88 -5.47
C LEU A 346 -11.55 35.71 -4.97
N SER A 347 -12.47 35.42 -5.90
CA SER A 347 -13.82 34.92 -5.62
C SER A 347 -13.89 33.42 -5.93
N GLY A 348 -14.85 32.74 -5.32
CA GLY A 348 -15.17 31.33 -5.49
C GLY A 348 -16.52 31.03 -4.84
N LYS A 349 -16.54 30.42 -3.65
CA LYS A 349 -17.77 30.06 -2.92
C LYS A 349 -18.59 31.25 -2.41
N ASP A 350 -18.08 32.47 -2.46
CA ASP A 350 -18.84 33.70 -2.20
C ASP A 350 -19.92 33.95 -3.26
N VAL A 351 -19.69 33.52 -4.50
CA VAL A 351 -20.62 33.65 -5.64
C VAL A 351 -21.08 32.31 -6.22
N LEU A 352 -20.43 31.21 -5.85
CA LEU A 352 -20.77 29.85 -6.29
C LEU A 352 -21.30 29.00 -5.13
N PRO A 353 -22.18 28.02 -5.39
CA PRO A 353 -22.71 27.17 -4.33
C PRO A 353 -21.62 26.31 -3.66
N MET A 354 -21.71 26.15 -2.35
CA MET A 354 -20.82 25.29 -1.56
C MET A 354 -21.09 23.80 -1.84
N ALA A 355 -22.37 23.42 -1.97
CA ALA A 355 -22.80 22.05 -2.17
C ALA A 355 -23.70 21.92 -3.40
N GLY A 356 -23.80 20.69 -3.92
CA GLY A 356 -24.52 20.38 -5.15
C GLY A 356 -23.62 20.35 -6.38
N GLU A 357 -24.16 19.80 -7.46
CA GLU A 357 -23.50 19.72 -8.76
C GLU A 357 -23.34 21.11 -9.39
N TYR A 358 -22.19 21.38 -9.98
CA TYR A 358 -21.97 22.56 -10.82
C TYR A 358 -22.58 22.30 -12.20
N THR A 359 -23.91 22.44 -12.25
CA THR A 359 -24.66 22.51 -13.50
C THR A 359 -24.27 23.75 -14.28
N THR A 360 -24.50 23.75 -15.60
CA THR A 360 -24.30 24.92 -16.45
C THR A 360 -25.02 26.16 -15.92
N ALA A 361 -26.22 25.98 -15.34
CA ALA A 361 -26.98 27.06 -14.72
C ALA A 361 -26.26 27.61 -13.48
N ALA A 362 -25.86 26.75 -12.55
CA ALA A 362 -25.13 27.16 -11.34
C ALA A 362 -23.82 27.90 -11.68
N MET A 363 -23.06 27.39 -12.64
CA MET A 363 -21.83 28.06 -13.11
C MET A 363 -22.13 29.37 -13.83
N LYS A 364 -23.16 29.43 -14.67
CA LYS A 364 -23.58 30.68 -15.35
C LYS A 364 -23.91 31.74 -14.32
N ASP A 365 -24.76 31.41 -13.35
CA ASP A 365 -25.24 32.38 -12.37
C ASP A 365 -24.10 32.89 -11.47
N GLY A 366 -23.16 32.02 -11.08
CA GLY A 366 -21.96 32.43 -10.35
C GLY A 366 -21.00 33.30 -11.17
N ILE A 367 -20.76 32.95 -12.44
CA ILE A 367 -19.95 33.78 -13.36
C ILE A 367 -20.63 35.13 -13.57
N GLU A 368 -21.95 35.15 -13.76
CA GLU A 368 -22.72 36.38 -13.93
C GLU A 368 -22.65 37.27 -12.68
N ALA A 369 -22.76 36.69 -11.48
CA ALA A 369 -22.61 37.41 -10.21
C ALA A 369 -21.21 38.02 -10.05
N PHE A 370 -20.16 37.25 -10.35
CA PHE A 370 -18.78 37.73 -10.37
C PHE A 370 -18.59 38.90 -11.34
N LEU A 371 -19.12 38.78 -12.57
CA LEU A 371 -19.02 39.82 -13.58
C LEU A 371 -19.83 41.07 -13.22
N LYS A 372 -21.01 40.94 -12.60
CA LYS A 372 -21.75 42.10 -12.09
C LYS A 372 -20.96 42.87 -11.03
N ALA A 373 -20.21 42.16 -10.18
CA ALA A 373 -19.40 42.80 -9.15
C ALA A 373 -18.10 43.40 -9.70
N GLN A 374 -17.46 42.72 -10.66
CA GLN A 374 -16.10 43.05 -11.08
C GLN A 374 -16.02 43.67 -12.48
N GLN A 375 -16.87 43.32 -13.44
CA GLN A 375 -16.82 43.84 -14.81
C GLN A 375 -18.23 44.01 -15.43
N PRO A 376 -19.04 44.99 -14.96
CA PRO A 376 -20.42 45.16 -15.42
C PRO A 376 -20.55 45.38 -16.94
N ASP A 377 -19.58 46.08 -17.54
CA ASP A 377 -19.57 46.41 -18.97
C ASP A 377 -19.49 45.17 -19.87
N ALA A 378 -18.92 44.06 -19.37
CA ALA A 378 -18.85 42.81 -20.12
C ALA A 378 -20.24 42.22 -20.40
N LEU A 379 -21.20 42.44 -19.49
CA LEU A 379 -22.59 41.95 -19.59
C LEU A 379 -23.49 42.90 -20.41
N ALA A 380 -23.12 44.18 -20.53
CA ALA A 380 -23.91 45.20 -21.24
C ALA A 380 -24.09 44.89 -22.75
N THR A 381 -23.15 44.15 -23.35
CA THR A 381 -23.20 43.74 -24.76
C THR A 381 -24.34 42.75 -25.07
N HIS A 382 -24.93 42.09 -24.06
CA HIS A 382 -26.00 41.11 -24.25
C HIS A 382 -27.39 41.61 -23.82
N ALA A 383 -27.46 42.68 -23.01
CA ALA A 383 -28.71 43.28 -22.58
C ALA A 383 -29.56 43.83 -23.74
N ALA A 384 -28.96 44.13 -24.91
CA ALA A 384 -29.68 44.54 -26.11
C ALA A 384 -30.42 43.40 -26.84
N ALA A 385 -30.13 42.13 -26.52
CA ALA A 385 -30.76 40.95 -27.14
C ALA A 385 -31.74 40.22 -26.20
N ALA A 386 -31.68 40.47 -24.89
CA ALA A 386 -32.48 39.78 -23.87
C ALA A 386 -33.61 40.65 -23.27
N ALA A 387 -33.83 41.86 -23.78
CA ALA A 387 -34.78 42.84 -23.23
C ALA A 387 -36.23 42.67 -23.72
N ASP A 388 -36.67 41.45 -24.05
CA ASP A 388 -38.07 41.19 -24.44
C ASP A 388 -38.83 40.22 -23.53
N GLU A 389 -38.20 39.64 -22.50
CA GLU A 389 -38.93 38.79 -21.55
C GLU A 389 -38.50 39.02 -20.09
N ALA A 390 -39.53 39.26 -19.27
CA ALA A 390 -39.57 39.18 -17.81
C ALA A 390 -39.08 40.39 -17.01
N GLY A 391 -40.04 41.29 -16.74
CA GLY A 391 -40.05 42.17 -15.57
C GLY A 391 -40.50 41.49 -14.28
N ALA A 392 -40.38 42.25 -13.19
CA ALA A 392 -40.74 41.97 -11.78
C ALA A 392 -39.73 41.05 -11.03
N THR A 393 -39.20 41.37 -9.84
CA THR A 393 -39.49 42.40 -8.83
C THR A 393 -38.31 42.48 -7.84
N SER A 394 -38.13 43.66 -7.25
CA SER A 394 -37.12 44.08 -6.26
C SER A 394 -37.26 43.49 -4.86
N LEU A 395 -36.16 43.38 -4.10
CA LEU A 395 -35.87 44.16 -2.86
C LEU A 395 -34.58 43.69 -2.15
N ALA A 396 -33.59 44.58 -2.03
CA ALA A 396 -32.57 44.62 -0.98
C ALA A 396 -33.15 45.43 0.22
N ALA A 397 -32.62 45.52 1.45
CA ALA A 397 -31.36 45.21 2.12
C ALA A 397 -31.71 44.94 3.63
N ASP A 398 -30.82 44.54 4.52
CA ASP A 398 -30.01 45.47 5.32
C ASP A 398 -28.89 44.75 6.14
N LEU A 399 -27.74 45.43 6.24
CA LEU A 399 -26.61 45.25 7.19
C LEU A 399 -27.07 45.59 8.64
N GLU A 400 -26.40 45.33 9.77
CA GLU A 400 -24.97 45.33 10.12
C GLU A 400 -24.74 44.84 11.58
N ALA A 401 -23.46 44.54 11.86
CA ALA A 401 -22.72 44.73 13.12
C ALA A 401 -22.99 43.84 14.36
N LEU A 402 -21.95 43.08 14.73
CA LEU A 402 -21.38 43.13 16.09
C LEU A 402 -19.93 42.61 16.09
N THR A 403 -19.01 43.54 16.35
CA THR A 403 -17.57 43.36 16.55
C THR A 403 -17.26 43.15 18.03
N THR A 404 -16.22 42.36 18.35
CA THR A 404 -15.34 42.56 19.52
C THR A 404 -14.09 41.65 19.39
N PRO A 405 -12.95 42.02 20.01
CA PRO A 405 -11.62 41.69 19.50
C PRO A 405 -11.01 40.42 20.11
N VAL A 406 -10.30 39.64 19.30
CA VAL A 406 -9.47 38.51 19.75
C VAL A 406 -8.01 38.96 19.86
N ALA A 407 -7.40 38.56 20.97
CA ALA A 407 -6.07 38.93 21.44
C ALA A 407 -4.91 38.45 20.53
N LYS A 408 -3.80 39.20 20.65
CA LYS A 408 -2.47 38.97 20.04
C LYS A 408 -2.01 37.50 20.11
N PRO A 409 -1.44 36.94 19.02
CA PRO A 409 -0.75 35.66 19.08
C PRO A 409 0.58 35.79 19.83
N MET A 410 0.72 34.99 20.88
CA MET A 410 1.96 34.77 21.61
C MET A 410 2.93 33.99 20.73
N GLN A 411 4.10 34.56 20.46
CA GLN A 411 5.19 33.87 19.77
C GLN A 411 5.58 32.62 20.57
N ARG A 412 5.32 31.44 20.00
CA ARG A 412 5.97 30.20 20.45
C ARG A 412 7.36 30.16 19.81
N PRO A 413 8.43 29.96 20.60
CA PRO A 413 9.74 29.67 20.03
C PRO A 413 9.63 28.38 19.20
N ALA A 414 10.28 28.38 18.04
CA ALA A 414 10.46 27.18 17.24
C ALA A 414 11.01 26.07 18.13
N ALA A 415 10.24 24.99 18.28
CA ALA A 415 10.74 23.77 18.89
C ALA A 415 11.78 23.21 17.93
N LEU A 416 13.04 23.52 18.20
CA LEU A 416 14.17 22.85 17.58
C LEU A 416 14.03 21.35 17.90
N PRO A 417 14.11 20.46 16.90
CA PRO A 417 14.09 19.03 17.14
C PRO A 417 15.21 18.66 18.12
N MET A 418 14.89 17.84 19.13
CA MET A 418 15.85 17.32 20.13
C MET A 418 16.82 16.32 19.50
N THR A 419 17.66 16.79 18.59
CA THR A 419 18.83 16.08 18.09
C THR A 419 19.99 17.08 18.07
N PHE A 420 21.22 16.62 18.21
CA PHE A 420 22.46 17.43 18.21
C PHE A 420 23.01 17.97 19.55
N HIS A 421 22.78 17.29 20.68
CA HIS A 421 23.79 17.38 21.76
C HIS A 421 25.03 16.56 21.33
N PRO A 422 26.27 17.08 21.40
CA PRO A 422 27.49 16.36 20.99
C PRO A 422 27.62 14.98 21.63
N LYS A 423 27.28 14.87 22.91
CA LYS A 423 27.22 13.59 23.65
C LYS A 423 26.20 12.58 23.08
N VAL A 424 25.11 13.02 22.45
CA VAL A 424 24.13 12.12 21.80
C VAL A 424 24.70 11.56 20.50
N LYS A 425 25.50 12.34 19.78
CA LYS A 425 26.22 11.90 18.58
C LYS A 425 27.32 10.88 18.92
N GLU A 426 28.03 11.08 20.03
CA GLU A 426 28.96 10.08 20.55
C GLU A 426 28.22 8.82 21.04
N LEU A 427 27.09 8.96 21.76
CA LEU A 427 26.29 7.81 22.20
C LEU A 427 25.77 6.97 21.03
N ALA A 428 25.36 7.61 19.93
CA ALA A 428 24.87 6.92 18.74
C ALA A 428 25.92 5.98 18.11
N ASN A 429 27.22 6.24 18.31
CA ASN A 429 28.29 5.39 17.81
C ASN A 429 28.58 4.17 18.71
N VAL A 430 28.17 4.21 19.98
CA VAL A 430 28.48 3.17 20.98
C VAL A 430 27.26 2.31 21.32
N VAL A 431 26.04 2.85 21.18
CA VAL A 431 24.81 2.11 21.45
C VAL A 431 24.46 1.25 20.23
N PRO A 432 24.49 -0.10 20.34
CA PRO A 432 24.11 -0.96 19.25
C PRO A 432 22.64 -0.73 18.86
N ALA A 433 22.38 -0.65 17.55
CA ALA A 433 21.03 -0.55 17.03
C ALA A 433 20.18 -1.72 17.54
N ARG A 434 18.94 -1.45 17.95
CA ARG A 434 17.94 -2.46 18.31
C ARG A 434 16.86 -2.50 17.23
N PRO A 435 17.13 -3.14 16.08
CA PRO A 435 16.11 -3.29 15.06
C PRO A 435 14.93 -4.09 15.62
N ALA A 436 13.75 -3.86 15.06
CA ALA A 436 12.60 -4.69 15.35
C ALA A 436 12.91 -6.15 14.99
N GLY A 437 12.42 -7.08 15.80
CA GLY A 437 12.74 -8.50 15.62
C GLY A 437 11.84 -9.39 16.44
N PHE A 438 11.92 -10.69 16.15
CA PHE A 438 11.10 -11.68 16.81
C PHE A 438 11.55 -11.95 18.25
N CYS A 439 10.58 -12.18 19.14
CA CYS A 439 10.84 -12.60 20.52
C CYS A 439 11.68 -13.88 20.58
N THR A 440 12.35 -14.10 21.72
CA THR A 440 13.00 -15.39 22.01
C THR A 440 11.96 -16.51 21.98
N GLY A 441 12.24 -17.53 21.17
CA GLY A 441 11.34 -18.66 20.96
C GLY A 441 10.05 -18.31 20.24
N CYS A 442 10.01 -17.23 19.46
CA CYS A 442 8.85 -16.90 18.63
C CYS A 442 8.51 -18.06 17.65
N PRO A 443 7.23 -18.45 17.53
CA PRO A 443 6.78 -19.54 16.66
C PRO A 443 6.88 -19.22 15.16
N GLU A 444 7.17 -17.97 14.79
CA GLU A 444 7.31 -17.56 13.39
C GLU A 444 8.73 -17.77 12.84
N ARG A 445 9.74 -17.84 13.72
CA ARG A 445 11.13 -18.10 13.33
C ARG A 445 11.30 -19.43 12.57
N PRO A 446 10.70 -20.55 13.01
CA PRO A 446 10.70 -21.79 12.24
C PRO A 446 10.14 -21.65 10.82
N ILE A 447 9.08 -20.85 10.64
CA ILE A 447 8.44 -20.62 9.34
C ILE A 447 9.44 -19.99 8.37
N PHE A 448 10.10 -18.92 8.80
CA PHE A 448 11.07 -18.21 7.97
C PHE A 448 12.36 -19.01 7.77
N ALA A 449 12.77 -19.82 8.74
CA ALA A 449 13.86 -20.77 8.56
C ALA A 449 13.51 -21.78 7.46
N ALA A 450 12.32 -22.38 7.51
CA ALA A 450 11.83 -23.30 6.50
C ALA A 450 11.71 -22.65 5.11
N MET A 451 11.24 -21.41 5.04
CA MET A 451 11.20 -20.64 3.77
C MET A 451 12.60 -20.45 3.18
N LYS A 452 13.61 -20.12 4.00
CA LYS A 452 14.99 -20.00 3.50
C LYS A 452 15.56 -21.32 2.99
N LEU A 453 15.22 -22.43 3.64
CA LEU A 453 15.62 -23.76 3.17
C LEU A 453 14.94 -24.09 1.83
N ALA A 454 13.62 -23.87 1.72
CA ALA A 454 12.91 -24.07 0.47
C ALA A 454 13.44 -23.17 -0.67
N GLN A 455 13.81 -21.92 -0.39
CA GLN A 455 14.40 -21.02 -1.38
C GLN A 455 15.85 -21.40 -1.76
N ALA A 456 16.57 -22.13 -0.92
CA ALA A 456 17.89 -22.65 -1.29
C ALA A 456 17.77 -23.69 -2.42
N ASP A 457 16.68 -24.47 -2.42
CA ASP A 457 16.44 -25.54 -3.39
C ASP A 457 15.62 -25.07 -4.61
N LEU A 458 14.62 -24.19 -4.40
CA LEU A 458 13.70 -23.71 -5.44
C LEU A 458 14.05 -22.32 -6.00
N GLY A 459 15.04 -21.66 -5.41
CA GLY A 459 15.42 -20.28 -5.72
C GLY A 459 14.53 -19.24 -5.01
N GLU A 460 14.87 -17.97 -5.20
CA GLU A 460 14.12 -16.89 -4.56
C GLU A 460 12.74 -16.68 -5.19
N HIS A 461 11.79 -16.22 -4.37
CA HIS A 461 10.40 -15.93 -4.73
C HIS A 461 10.03 -14.51 -4.31
N HIS A 462 9.06 -13.91 -5.01
CA HIS A 462 8.42 -12.68 -4.52
C HIS A 462 7.63 -13.02 -3.25
N VAL A 463 7.95 -12.35 -2.15
CA VAL A 463 7.27 -12.54 -0.86
C VAL A 463 6.57 -11.24 -0.46
N SER A 464 5.25 -11.24 -0.36
CA SER A 464 4.50 -10.14 0.26
C SER A 464 4.26 -10.43 1.74
N CYS A 465 4.36 -9.41 2.58
CA CYS A 465 4.17 -9.52 4.02
C CYS A 465 3.13 -8.51 4.48
N ASP A 466 2.20 -8.96 5.32
CA ASP A 466 1.21 -8.13 5.97
C ASP A 466 1.80 -7.37 7.17
N ILE A 467 1.05 -6.40 7.72
CA ILE A 467 1.49 -5.72 8.95
C ILE A 467 1.35 -6.68 10.15
N GLY A 468 2.46 -6.99 10.80
CA GLY A 468 2.48 -7.85 11.98
C GLY A 468 3.89 -8.30 12.36
N CYS A 469 4.01 -9.25 13.28
CA CYS A 469 5.32 -9.81 13.67
C CYS A 469 6.08 -10.37 12.46
N HIS A 470 5.38 -11.03 11.53
CA HIS A 470 5.95 -11.63 10.33
C HIS A 470 6.62 -10.61 9.40
N LEU A 471 6.23 -9.33 9.45
CA LEU A 471 6.90 -8.25 8.71
C LEU A 471 8.38 -8.12 9.11
N PHE A 472 8.76 -8.49 10.34
CA PHE A 472 10.16 -8.44 10.77
C PHE A 472 11.05 -9.46 10.06
N SER A 473 10.48 -10.40 9.29
CA SER A 473 11.25 -11.29 8.43
C SER A 473 12.03 -10.56 7.33
N ILE A 474 11.65 -9.32 7.00
CA ILE A 474 12.39 -8.48 6.03
C ILE A 474 13.77 -8.09 6.56
N LEU A 475 13.98 -8.14 7.87
CA LEU A 475 15.25 -7.77 8.47
C LEU A 475 16.18 -8.98 8.58
N PRO A 476 17.50 -8.75 8.71
CA PRO A 476 18.43 -9.82 9.03
C PRO A 476 18.01 -10.59 10.30
N PRO A 477 18.24 -11.91 10.34
CA PRO A 477 18.96 -12.72 9.37
C PRO A 477 18.07 -13.38 8.30
N PHE A 478 16.76 -13.14 8.32
CA PHE A 478 15.83 -13.80 7.42
C PHE A 478 15.88 -13.20 6.01
N ASN A 479 15.82 -11.86 5.92
CA ASN A 479 15.82 -11.13 4.65
C ASN A 479 14.72 -11.57 3.67
N LEU A 480 13.55 -11.96 4.20
CA LEU A 480 12.38 -12.41 3.44
C LEU A 480 11.31 -11.32 3.42
N GLY A 481 10.69 -11.06 2.27
CA GLY A 481 9.61 -10.07 2.15
C GLY A 481 10.04 -8.81 1.39
N ALA A 482 9.19 -8.43 0.44
CA ALA A 482 9.40 -7.37 -0.53
C ALA A 482 8.35 -6.26 -0.43
N THR A 483 7.10 -6.55 -0.05
CA THR A 483 6.03 -5.55 -0.04
C THR A 483 5.13 -5.65 1.19
N THR A 484 4.52 -4.53 1.57
CA THR A 484 3.51 -4.44 2.64
C THR A 484 2.50 -3.36 2.27
N MET A 485 1.22 -3.73 2.25
CA MET A 485 0.14 -2.88 1.73
C MET A 485 -0.97 -2.60 2.74
N GLY A 486 -0.75 -2.85 4.03
CA GLY A 486 -1.76 -2.62 5.07
C GLY A 486 -1.96 -3.84 5.95
N TYR A 487 -3.08 -3.88 6.67
CA TYR A 487 -3.40 -4.95 7.62
C TYR A 487 -4.49 -5.88 7.08
N GLY A 488 -4.15 -7.15 6.89
CA GLY A 488 -4.94 -8.16 6.19
C GLY A 488 -4.84 -8.09 4.66
N LEU A 489 -3.81 -7.46 4.10
CA LEU A 489 -3.65 -7.22 2.65
C LEU A 489 -2.44 -7.92 2.03
N GLY A 490 -1.70 -8.74 2.79
CA GLY A 490 -0.56 -9.51 2.28
C GLY A 490 -0.89 -10.34 1.02
N ALA A 491 -1.94 -11.14 1.04
CA ALA A 491 -2.36 -11.94 -0.12
C ALA A 491 -2.91 -11.08 -1.28
N ALA A 492 -3.59 -9.98 -0.95
CA ALA A 492 -4.11 -9.05 -1.94
C ALA A 492 -2.98 -8.35 -2.70
N SER A 493 -1.89 -8.01 -2.02
CA SER A 493 -0.76 -7.29 -2.61
C SER A 493 0.01 -8.09 -3.67
N SER A 494 -0.14 -9.41 -3.69
CA SER A 494 0.47 -10.27 -4.70
C SER A 494 -0.51 -10.69 -5.80
N SER A 495 -1.72 -10.12 -5.86
CA SER A 495 -2.73 -10.50 -6.87
C SER A 495 -2.24 -10.25 -8.30
N ALA A 496 -1.47 -9.19 -8.53
CA ALA A 496 -0.86 -8.88 -9.82
C ALA A 496 0.02 -10.02 -10.36
N PHE A 497 0.59 -10.83 -9.48
CA PHE A 497 1.47 -11.93 -9.84
C PHE A 497 0.73 -13.21 -10.22
N ASN A 498 -0.59 -13.14 -10.44
CA ASN A 498 -1.41 -14.25 -10.95
C ASN A 498 -1.21 -14.47 -12.45
N VAL A 499 0.04 -14.67 -12.87
CA VAL A 499 0.44 -14.89 -14.26
C VAL A 499 1.05 -16.27 -14.44
N LYS A 500 0.91 -16.85 -15.63
CA LYS A 500 1.46 -18.17 -15.94
C LYS A 500 2.99 -18.11 -16.00
N THR A 501 3.65 -18.71 -15.01
CA THR A 501 5.11 -18.81 -14.91
C THR A 501 5.52 -20.05 -14.11
N GLY A 502 6.81 -20.38 -14.09
CA GLY A 502 7.37 -21.48 -13.30
C GLY A 502 7.55 -21.16 -11.81
N LYS A 503 7.33 -19.91 -11.37
CA LYS A 503 7.48 -19.49 -9.96
C LYS A 503 6.20 -18.86 -9.41
N ARG A 504 5.82 -19.27 -8.20
CA ARG A 504 4.68 -18.69 -7.46
C ARG A 504 5.12 -17.54 -6.56
N SER A 505 4.24 -16.57 -6.35
CA SER A 505 4.38 -15.61 -5.24
C SER A 505 4.04 -16.29 -3.91
N ILE A 506 4.64 -15.79 -2.83
CA ILE A 506 4.32 -16.18 -1.45
C ILE A 506 3.76 -14.96 -0.73
N SER A 507 2.69 -15.14 0.03
CA SER A 507 2.14 -14.10 0.90
C SER A 507 2.11 -14.59 2.33
N VAL A 508 2.50 -13.74 3.28
CA VAL A 508 2.46 -14.05 4.70
C VAL A 508 1.52 -13.09 5.41
N MET A 509 0.59 -13.64 6.18
CA MET A 509 -0.44 -12.90 6.92
C MET A 509 -0.62 -13.49 8.32
N GLY A 510 -0.89 -12.66 9.32
CA GLY A 510 -1.23 -13.13 10.67
C GLY A 510 -2.72 -13.45 10.82
N ASP A 511 -3.08 -14.24 11.81
CA ASP A 511 -4.47 -14.49 12.25
C ASP A 511 -5.28 -13.21 12.47
N GLY A 512 -4.70 -12.20 13.11
CA GLY A 512 -5.34 -10.90 13.29
C GLY A 512 -5.64 -10.19 11.96
N GLY A 513 -4.69 -10.19 11.03
CA GLY A 513 -4.87 -9.63 9.68
C GLY A 513 -5.88 -10.43 8.85
N PHE A 514 -5.87 -11.75 9.00
CA PHE A 514 -6.83 -12.65 8.38
C PHE A 514 -8.28 -12.31 8.74
N TRP A 515 -8.57 -12.16 10.05
CA TRP A 515 -9.93 -11.81 10.50
C TRP A 515 -10.30 -10.35 10.26
N HIS A 516 -9.33 -9.46 10.05
CA HIS A 516 -9.58 -8.04 9.79
C HIS A 516 -10.01 -7.80 8.34
N ASN A 517 -9.14 -8.07 7.38
CA ASN A 517 -9.42 -7.90 5.94
C ASN A 517 -9.03 -9.13 5.09
N GLY A 518 -8.20 -10.02 5.63
CA GLY A 518 -7.56 -11.08 4.85
C GLY A 518 -8.53 -12.11 4.30
N LEU A 519 -9.63 -12.40 5.00
CA LEU A 519 -10.65 -13.32 4.52
C LEU A 519 -11.33 -12.79 3.25
N THR A 520 -11.74 -11.53 3.23
CA THR A 520 -12.48 -10.94 2.10
C THR A 520 -11.55 -10.46 1.00
N SER A 521 -10.57 -9.62 1.33
CA SER A 521 -9.71 -8.93 0.36
C SER A 521 -8.55 -9.82 -0.14
N GLY A 522 -8.12 -10.78 0.68
CA GLY A 522 -7.05 -11.72 0.33
C GLY A 522 -7.58 -13.04 -0.22
N ILE A 523 -8.11 -13.88 0.68
CA ILE A 523 -8.58 -15.23 0.36
C ILE A 523 -9.75 -15.22 -0.62
N GLY A 524 -10.76 -14.37 -0.39
CA GLY A 524 -11.91 -14.21 -1.28
C GLY A 524 -11.49 -13.87 -2.72
N ASN A 525 -10.60 -12.89 -2.88
CA ASN A 525 -10.04 -12.54 -4.20
C ASN A 525 -9.24 -13.69 -4.81
N ALA A 526 -8.37 -14.34 -4.03
CA ALA A 526 -7.55 -15.44 -4.51
C ALA A 526 -8.40 -16.63 -5.00
N VAL A 527 -9.51 -16.94 -4.32
CA VAL A 527 -10.45 -17.96 -4.77
C VAL A 527 -11.20 -17.49 -6.02
N PHE A 528 -11.72 -16.25 -6.01
CA PHE A 528 -12.47 -15.67 -7.11
C PHE A 528 -11.68 -15.70 -8.43
N ASN A 529 -10.39 -15.34 -8.38
CA ASN A 529 -9.52 -15.29 -9.55
C ASN A 529 -8.64 -16.53 -9.74
N LYS A 530 -8.91 -17.60 -8.97
CA LYS A 530 -8.13 -18.86 -9.01
C LYS A 530 -6.63 -18.61 -8.91
N ASN A 531 -6.23 -17.66 -8.08
CA ASN A 531 -4.85 -17.24 -7.91
C ASN A 531 -3.98 -18.43 -7.49
N ASP A 532 -2.89 -18.67 -8.22
CA ASP A 532 -2.09 -19.89 -8.05
C ASP A 532 -0.97 -19.76 -6.98
N GLY A 533 -0.89 -18.61 -6.29
CA GLY A 533 0.11 -18.31 -5.27
C GLY A 533 -0.02 -19.12 -3.97
N VAL A 534 1.02 -19.00 -3.13
CA VAL A 534 1.08 -19.62 -1.80
C VAL A 534 0.78 -18.58 -0.73
N ILE A 535 -0.19 -18.85 0.12
CA ILE A 535 -0.61 -17.96 1.21
C ILE A 535 -0.36 -18.66 2.55
N ILE A 536 0.51 -18.09 3.37
CA ILE A 536 0.82 -18.57 4.71
C ILE A 536 0.06 -17.72 5.73
N ILE A 537 -0.82 -18.36 6.49
CA ILE A 537 -1.53 -17.75 7.61
C ILE A 537 -0.86 -18.19 8.91
N VAL A 538 -0.27 -17.23 9.62
CA VAL A 538 0.36 -17.43 10.93
C VAL A 538 -0.68 -17.29 12.03
N ASP A 539 -1.08 -18.42 12.62
CA ASP A 539 -2.08 -18.47 13.69
C ASP A 539 -1.39 -18.69 15.03
N ASN A 540 -1.14 -17.58 15.73
CA ASN A 540 -0.46 -17.56 17.01
C ASN A 540 -1.42 -17.34 18.20
N TYR A 541 -2.72 -17.31 17.90
CA TYR A 541 -3.89 -17.19 18.77
C TYR A 541 -4.12 -15.80 19.35
N TYR A 542 -3.42 -14.77 18.89
CA TYR A 542 -3.49 -13.43 19.48
C TYR A 542 -3.17 -12.34 18.48
N SER A 543 -3.67 -11.12 18.72
CA SER A 543 -3.03 -9.92 18.15
C SER A 543 -1.68 -9.68 18.85
N SER A 544 -0.65 -10.43 18.45
CA SER A 544 0.60 -10.54 19.21
C SER A 544 1.46 -9.27 19.19
N ALA A 545 1.49 -8.56 18.06
CA ALA A 545 2.31 -7.36 17.90
C ALA A 545 1.84 -6.18 18.79
N THR A 546 0.55 -6.15 19.15
CA THR A 546 -0.11 -5.03 19.86
C THR A 546 -0.38 -5.32 21.33
N GLY A 547 -0.01 -6.49 21.85
CA GLY A 547 -0.09 -6.79 23.29
C GLY A 547 -0.66 -8.15 23.65
N GLY A 548 -1.21 -8.91 22.70
CA GLY A 548 -1.75 -10.26 22.93
C GLY A 548 -3.26 -10.30 23.19
N GLN A 549 -4.02 -9.42 22.54
CA GLN A 549 -5.47 -9.33 22.66
C GLN A 549 -6.16 -10.53 22.01
N ASP A 550 -7.32 -10.91 22.57
CA ASP A 550 -8.17 -11.95 22.00
C ASP A 550 -8.79 -11.51 20.66
N ILE A 551 -8.76 -12.42 19.70
CA ILE A 551 -9.34 -12.36 18.34
C ILE A 551 -10.21 -13.60 18.11
N LEU A 552 -10.86 -13.70 16.94
CA LEU A 552 -11.81 -14.78 16.64
C LEU A 552 -11.20 -16.19 16.79
N SER A 553 -9.95 -16.38 16.34
CA SER A 553 -9.22 -17.65 16.47
C SER A 553 -8.47 -17.84 17.80
N SER A 554 -8.59 -16.89 18.74
CA SER A 554 -7.97 -17.04 20.06
C SER A 554 -8.48 -18.26 20.81
N ARG A 555 -7.59 -18.89 21.59
CA ARG A 555 -7.92 -20.08 22.39
C ARG A 555 -8.38 -19.74 23.81
N ALA A 556 -8.44 -18.47 24.17
CA ALA A 556 -8.89 -18.00 25.47
C ALA A 556 -10.38 -18.35 25.71
N GLU A 557 -10.73 -18.62 26.96
CA GLU A 557 -12.13 -18.69 27.39
C GLU A 557 -12.57 -17.29 27.77
N ASN A 558 -13.57 -16.77 27.05
CA ASN A 558 -14.03 -15.41 27.20
C ASN A 558 -15.56 -15.42 27.38
N PRO A 559 -16.11 -14.93 28.51
CA PRO A 559 -17.55 -14.96 28.74
C PRO A 559 -18.33 -14.00 27.83
N ASP A 560 -17.70 -12.93 27.34
CA ASP A 560 -18.35 -11.86 26.56
C ASP A 560 -18.11 -11.99 25.05
N ARG A 561 -17.31 -12.98 24.61
CA ARG A 561 -16.87 -13.10 23.21
C ARG A 561 -16.87 -14.54 22.71
N ALA A 562 -17.26 -14.72 21.46
CA ALA A 562 -17.08 -15.98 20.75
C ALA A 562 -15.64 -16.11 20.22
N THR A 563 -14.83 -16.89 20.92
CA THR A 563 -13.46 -17.26 20.53
C THR A 563 -13.41 -18.69 19.96
N LYS A 564 -12.22 -19.22 19.64
CA LYS A 564 -12.01 -20.59 19.13
C LYS A 564 -12.62 -20.84 17.74
N ASN A 565 -12.80 -19.80 16.92
CA ASN A 565 -13.24 -19.94 15.53
C ASN A 565 -12.05 -20.40 14.67
N PRO A 566 -12.09 -21.59 14.05
CA PRO A 566 -10.95 -22.10 13.29
C PRO A 566 -10.83 -21.39 11.92
N ILE A 567 -9.63 -20.88 11.63
CA ILE A 567 -9.30 -20.26 10.34
C ILE A 567 -9.53 -21.24 9.18
N GLU A 568 -9.21 -22.52 9.38
CA GLU A 568 -9.41 -23.58 8.37
C GLU A 568 -10.86 -23.66 7.89
N ALA A 569 -11.83 -23.61 8.81
CA ALA A 569 -13.24 -23.67 8.42
C ALA A 569 -13.66 -22.44 7.60
N ALA A 570 -13.18 -21.25 7.97
CA ALA A 570 -13.47 -20.02 7.24
C ALA A 570 -12.91 -20.05 5.81
N ILE A 571 -11.65 -20.45 5.62
CA ILE A 571 -11.05 -20.50 4.27
C ILE A 571 -11.64 -21.61 3.40
N ARG A 572 -12.00 -22.76 3.98
CA ARG A 572 -12.72 -23.82 3.25
C ARG A 572 -14.10 -23.35 2.86
N GLY A 573 -14.80 -22.65 3.75
CA GLY A 573 -16.09 -22.01 3.47
C GLY A 573 -16.00 -20.96 2.36
N ALA A 574 -14.88 -20.24 2.26
CA ALA A 574 -14.60 -19.31 1.17
C ALA A 574 -14.28 -19.98 -0.18
N GLY A 575 -14.03 -21.30 -0.21
CA GLY A 575 -13.82 -22.09 -1.43
C GLY A 575 -12.39 -22.54 -1.69
N VAL A 576 -11.47 -22.37 -0.74
CA VAL A 576 -10.08 -22.87 -0.87
C VAL A 576 -10.08 -24.41 -0.83
N LYS A 577 -9.50 -25.03 -1.87
CA LYS A 577 -9.41 -26.49 -1.99
C LYS A 577 -8.12 -27.05 -1.39
N TRP A 578 -6.99 -26.42 -1.68
CA TRP A 578 -5.69 -26.85 -1.15
C TRP A 578 -5.39 -26.13 0.16
N VAL A 579 -5.51 -26.86 1.26
CA VAL A 579 -5.23 -26.38 2.62
C VAL A 579 -4.32 -27.38 3.33
N ARG A 580 -3.29 -26.87 4.01
CA ARG A 580 -2.43 -27.63 4.92
C ARG A 580 -2.32 -26.92 6.26
N THR A 581 -2.66 -27.62 7.32
CA THR A 581 -2.53 -27.10 8.69
C THR A 581 -1.32 -27.74 9.36
N ILE A 582 -0.46 -26.92 9.96
CA ILE A 582 0.72 -27.35 10.71
C ILE A 582 0.54 -26.90 12.16
N ASP A 583 0.17 -27.84 13.02
CA ASP A 583 -0.19 -27.60 14.42
C ASP A 583 1.00 -27.22 15.33
N ARG A 584 2.22 -27.44 14.84
CA ARG A 584 3.49 -27.12 15.52
C ARG A 584 4.47 -26.54 14.51
N THR A 585 4.60 -25.20 14.49
CA THR A 585 5.49 -24.53 13.54
C THR A 585 6.96 -24.89 13.75
N TYR A 586 7.34 -25.30 14.97
CA TYR A 586 8.69 -25.76 15.30
C TYR A 586 9.14 -27.03 14.56
N ASP A 587 8.24 -27.75 13.89
CA ASP A 587 8.59 -28.86 12.99
C ASP A 587 9.15 -28.31 11.67
N VAL A 588 10.39 -27.81 11.68
CA VAL A 588 10.98 -27.04 10.57
C VAL A 588 11.02 -27.84 9.27
N ALA A 589 11.38 -29.14 9.34
CA ALA A 589 11.40 -30.02 8.17
C ALA A 589 10.01 -30.17 7.55
N LYS A 590 8.98 -30.41 8.38
CA LYS A 590 7.58 -30.50 7.91
C LYS A 590 7.12 -29.19 7.27
N MET A 591 7.48 -28.04 7.86
CA MET A 591 7.16 -26.73 7.30
C MET A 591 7.84 -26.53 5.93
N ARG A 592 9.13 -26.89 5.80
CA ARG A 592 9.86 -26.82 4.53
C ARG A 592 9.20 -27.70 3.47
N ASP A 593 8.99 -28.98 3.77
CA ASP A 593 8.43 -29.95 2.81
C ASP A 593 7.02 -29.54 2.36
N THR A 594 6.21 -28.98 3.27
CA THR A 594 4.88 -28.45 2.93
C THR A 594 4.95 -27.20 2.05
N LEU A 595 5.93 -26.33 2.28
CA LEU A 595 6.18 -25.16 1.41
C LEU A 595 6.63 -25.60 0.02
N GLU A 596 7.54 -26.56 -0.08
CA GLU A 596 7.99 -27.12 -1.35
C GLU A 596 6.82 -27.79 -2.10
N GLU A 597 5.98 -28.57 -1.42
CA GLU A 597 4.74 -29.11 -2.00
C GLU A 597 3.85 -27.99 -2.55
N ALA A 598 3.61 -26.92 -1.77
CA ALA A 598 2.78 -25.79 -2.20
C ALA A 598 3.37 -25.06 -3.41
N LEU A 599 4.70 -24.93 -3.48
CA LEU A 599 5.40 -24.22 -4.55
C LEU A 599 5.50 -25.05 -5.84
N THR A 600 5.46 -26.38 -5.74
CA THR A 600 5.70 -27.29 -6.89
C THR A 600 4.48 -28.09 -7.34
N THR A 601 3.43 -28.18 -6.53
CA THR A 601 2.21 -28.94 -6.87
C THR A 601 1.57 -28.47 -8.16
N THR A 602 0.96 -29.38 -8.92
CA THR A 602 0.19 -29.06 -10.13
C THR A 602 -1.28 -28.73 -9.82
N THR A 603 -1.65 -28.64 -8.53
CA THR A 603 -3.03 -28.31 -8.13
C THR A 603 -3.32 -26.83 -8.38
N ASP A 604 -4.35 -26.55 -9.16
CA ASP A 604 -4.78 -25.18 -9.49
C ASP A 604 -5.42 -24.46 -8.29
N GLY A 605 -5.28 -23.13 -8.29
CA GLY A 605 -5.89 -22.23 -7.32
C GLY A 605 -5.00 -21.98 -6.09
N PRO A 606 -5.53 -21.28 -5.07
CA PRO A 606 -4.70 -20.80 -3.97
C PRO A 606 -4.24 -21.93 -3.05
N LYS A 607 -2.96 -21.93 -2.69
CA LYS A 607 -2.38 -22.88 -1.73
C LYS A 607 -2.31 -22.19 -0.38
N VAL A 608 -3.15 -22.59 0.57
CA VAL A 608 -3.16 -21.98 1.90
C VAL A 608 -2.50 -22.90 2.92
N ILE A 609 -1.45 -22.40 3.59
CA ILE A 609 -0.80 -23.06 4.72
C ILE A 609 -1.19 -22.33 6.00
N ILE A 610 -1.80 -23.03 6.95
CA ILE A 610 -2.09 -22.48 8.29
C ILE A 610 -1.00 -22.97 9.23
N ALA A 611 -0.09 -22.08 9.60
CA ALA A 611 1.02 -22.34 10.49
C ALA A 611 0.62 -21.97 11.93
N GLN A 612 0.28 -22.97 12.74
CA GLN A 612 -0.27 -22.77 14.08
C GLN A 612 0.75 -23.03 15.17
N SER A 613 0.97 -22.04 16.04
CA SER A 613 1.67 -22.23 17.31
C SER A 613 1.53 -21.01 18.17
N GLU A 614 1.24 -21.23 19.46
CA GLU A 614 1.00 -20.14 20.40
C GLU A 614 2.17 -19.15 20.48
N CYS A 615 1.84 -17.86 20.49
CA CYS A 615 2.79 -16.80 20.80
C CYS A 615 3.57 -17.09 22.08
N MET A 616 4.89 -17.25 21.96
CA MET A 616 5.75 -17.64 23.08
C MET A 616 5.75 -16.63 24.22
N LEU A 617 5.61 -15.32 23.92
CA LEU A 617 5.53 -14.30 24.94
C LEU A 617 4.29 -14.48 25.82
N ASN A 618 3.11 -14.67 25.21
CA ASN A 618 1.86 -14.91 25.93
C ASN A 618 1.87 -16.26 26.65
N LYS A 619 2.42 -17.30 26.02
CA LYS A 619 2.64 -18.60 26.65
C LYS A 619 3.49 -18.48 27.93
N GLN A 620 4.60 -17.76 27.88
CA GLN A 620 5.48 -17.56 29.04
C GLN A 620 4.79 -16.73 30.13
N ARG A 621 4.03 -15.68 29.77
CA ARG A 621 3.24 -14.90 30.73
C ARG A 621 2.23 -15.76 31.48
N ARG A 622 1.59 -16.73 30.81
CA ARG A 622 0.64 -17.66 31.44
C ARG A 622 1.32 -18.78 32.24
N ILE A 623 2.30 -19.46 31.65
CA ILE A 623 2.86 -20.70 32.22
C ILE A 623 3.86 -20.42 33.34
N LYS A 624 4.68 -19.38 33.24
CA LYS A 624 5.78 -19.12 34.20
C LYS A 624 5.26 -18.91 35.64
N PRO A 625 4.20 -18.14 35.92
CA PRO A 625 3.64 -18.01 37.27
C PRO A 625 3.11 -19.34 37.82
N LEU A 626 2.41 -20.13 36.99
CA LEU A 626 1.86 -21.43 37.36
C LEU A 626 2.97 -22.44 37.68
N PHE A 627 4.02 -22.47 36.85
CA PHE A 627 5.20 -23.28 37.06
C PHE A 627 5.88 -22.92 38.38
N ASN A 628 6.13 -21.64 38.63
CA ASN A 628 6.76 -21.17 39.86
C ASN A 628 5.92 -21.49 41.10
N LYS A 629 4.59 -21.38 41.01
CA LYS A 629 3.68 -21.79 42.08
C LYS A 629 3.79 -23.29 42.34
N ALA A 630 3.72 -24.12 41.30
CA ALA A 630 3.84 -25.58 41.44
C ALA A 630 5.19 -26.00 42.07
N VAL A 631 6.30 -25.35 41.68
CA VAL A 631 7.61 -25.58 42.30
C VAL A 631 7.60 -25.21 43.78
N LYS A 632 7.01 -24.06 44.15
CA LYS A 632 6.86 -23.66 45.56
C LYS A 632 5.98 -24.61 46.36
N ASP A 633 4.94 -25.17 45.73
CA ASP A 633 4.04 -26.16 46.31
C ASP A 633 4.67 -27.56 46.43
N GLY A 634 5.98 -27.71 46.18
CA GLY A 634 6.69 -28.98 46.29
C GLY A 634 6.40 -29.98 45.16
N LYS A 635 5.68 -29.57 44.10
CA LYS A 635 5.35 -30.46 42.97
C LYS A 635 6.60 -30.68 42.11
N ARG A 636 6.76 -31.92 41.62
CA ARG A 636 7.82 -32.27 40.66
C ARG A 636 7.57 -31.54 39.35
N MET A 637 8.49 -30.66 38.96
CA MET A 637 8.40 -29.90 37.71
C MET A 637 9.68 -30.07 36.88
N VAL A 638 9.53 -30.15 35.56
CA VAL A 638 10.67 -30.27 34.62
C VAL A 638 10.74 -29.01 33.78
N LYS A 639 11.93 -28.40 33.72
CA LYS A 639 12.23 -27.28 32.83
C LYS A 639 13.27 -27.73 31.81
N GLU A 640 12.89 -27.72 30.54
CA GLU A 640 13.80 -28.01 29.44
C GLU A 640 14.75 -26.84 29.22
N ARG A 641 16.04 -27.15 29.01
CA ARG A 641 17.08 -26.21 28.62
C ARG A 641 17.84 -26.78 27.43
N PHE A 642 18.06 -25.95 26.42
CA PHE A 642 18.87 -26.33 25.27
C PHE A 642 20.27 -25.74 25.42
N GLY A 643 21.27 -26.46 24.90
CA GLY A 643 22.66 -26.04 24.88
C GLY A 643 23.35 -26.47 23.59
N VAL A 644 24.57 -25.97 23.41
CA VAL A 644 25.48 -26.34 22.33
C VAL A 644 26.73 -26.93 22.98
N ASP A 645 27.12 -28.13 22.54
CA ASP A 645 28.36 -28.78 22.94
C ASP A 645 29.53 -28.09 22.22
N PRO A 646 30.41 -27.38 22.94
CA PRO A 646 31.53 -26.66 22.34
C PRO A 646 32.55 -27.58 21.68
N ASP A 647 32.65 -28.85 22.10
CA ASP A 647 33.59 -29.81 21.51
C ASP A 647 33.14 -30.22 20.11
N VAL A 648 31.82 -30.35 19.90
CA VAL A 648 31.20 -30.77 18.64
C VAL A 648 30.92 -29.60 17.70
N CYS A 649 30.74 -28.39 18.24
CA CYS A 649 30.44 -27.20 17.44
C CYS A 649 31.58 -26.91 16.44
N THR A 650 31.19 -26.72 15.18
CA THR A 650 32.06 -26.41 14.04
C THR A 650 32.45 -24.94 13.95
N GLY A 651 31.69 -24.04 14.58
CA GLY A 651 31.92 -22.58 14.49
C GLY A 651 31.33 -21.90 13.25
N ASP A 652 30.58 -22.61 12.39
CA ASP A 652 30.03 -22.06 11.13
C ASP A 652 28.87 -21.03 11.29
N HIS A 653 28.32 -20.93 12.50
CA HIS A 653 27.18 -20.11 12.91
C HIS A 653 25.93 -20.19 11.98
N ALA A 654 25.78 -21.24 11.18
CA ALA A 654 24.63 -21.42 10.31
C ALA A 654 23.33 -21.53 11.13
N CYS A 655 23.40 -22.13 12.32
CA CYS A 655 22.30 -22.20 13.26
C CYS A 655 21.81 -20.81 13.73
N ILE A 656 22.70 -19.82 13.85
CA ILE A 656 22.35 -18.42 14.17
C ILE A 656 21.72 -17.76 12.94
N ARG A 657 22.31 -17.92 11.76
CA ARG A 657 21.84 -17.32 10.49
C ARG A 657 20.48 -17.84 10.01
N LEU A 658 20.12 -19.07 10.37
CA LEU A 658 18.83 -19.68 10.00
C LEU A 658 17.77 -19.52 11.09
N SER A 659 18.12 -19.66 12.38
CA SER A 659 17.12 -19.52 13.47
C SER A 659 16.88 -18.07 13.92
N GLY A 660 17.91 -17.23 13.80
CA GLY A 660 17.97 -15.85 14.30
C GLY A 660 17.73 -15.67 15.80
N CYS A 661 17.81 -16.73 16.60
CA CYS A 661 17.42 -16.70 18.00
C CYS A 661 18.29 -15.72 18.81
N PRO A 662 17.72 -14.75 19.56
CA PRO A 662 18.51 -13.78 20.33
C PRO A 662 19.30 -14.43 21.48
N SER A 663 18.80 -15.58 21.96
CA SER A 663 19.47 -16.37 23.01
C SER A 663 20.60 -17.26 22.48
N LEU A 664 20.79 -17.33 21.16
CA LEU A 664 21.88 -18.08 20.55
C LEU A 664 22.98 -17.08 20.16
N SER A 665 24.04 -17.06 20.95
CA SER A 665 25.18 -16.15 20.81
C SER A 665 26.47 -16.94 20.55
N VAL A 666 27.61 -16.25 20.57
CA VAL A 666 28.92 -16.85 20.39
C VAL A 666 29.78 -16.66 21.64
N LYS A 667 30.67 -17.61 21.92
CA LYS A 667 31.67 -17.51 22.98
C LYS A 667 32.98 -18.12 22.50
N ASP A 668 34.07 -17.75 23.17
CA ASP A 668 35.36 -18.40 22.97
C ASP A 668 35.24 -19.92 23.22
N SER A 669 35.84 -20.70 22.32
CA SER A 669 35.88 -22.17 22.40
C SER A 669 36.77 -22.65 23.55
N GLY A 670 37.78 -21.86 23.92
CA GLY A 670 38.86 -22.26 24.82
C GLY A 670 39.83 -23.29 24.21
N ASP A 671 39.63 -23.66 22.93
CA ASP A 671 40.46 -24.60 22.18
C ASP A 671 41.36 -23.80 21.22
N PRO A 672 42.69 -23.80 21.42
CA PRO A 672 43.64 -23.09 20.56
C PRO A 672 43.59 -23.52 19.08
N LEU A 673 43.03 -24.69 18.78
CA LEU A 673 42.87 -25.21 17.42
C LEU A 673 41.56 -24.78 16.74
N LYS A 674 40.64 -24.14 17.49
CA LYS A 674 39.40 -23.57 16.94
C LYS A 674 39.53 -22.05 16.89
N GLU A 675 39.84 -21.54 15.71
CA GLU A 675 39.98 -20.10 15.46
C GLU A 675 38.63 -19.35 15.55
N ASP A 676 37.54 -20.01 15.15
CA ASP A 676 36.20 -19.44 15.20
C ASP A 676 35.52 -19.65 16.57
N PRO A 677 34.76 -18.66 17.06
CA PRO A 677 34.02 -18.80 18.31
C PRO A 677 32.90 -19.84 18.16
N VAL A 678 32.54 -20.53 19.25
CA VAL A 678 31.50 -21.55 19.25
C VAL A 678 30.13 -20.96 19.60
N ALA A 679 29.08 -21.54 19.04
CA ALA A 679 27.72 -21.15 19.39
C ALA A 679 27.42 -21.50 20.86
N TYR A 680 26.62 -20.66 21.52
CA TYR A 680 26.26 -20.78 22.92
C TYR A 680 24.83 -20.31 23.16
N VAL A 681 24.07 -21.11 23.91
CA VAL A 681 22.72 -20.76 24.34
C VAL A 681 22.77 -20.08 25.70
N ASP A 682 22.38 -18.81 25.75
CA ASP A 682 22.40 -18.00 26.96
C ASP A 682 21.28 -18.39 27.96
N ASN A 683 21.20 -17.66 29.08
CA ASN A 683 20.19 -17.88 30.12
C ASN A 683 18.82 -17.25 29.79
N SER A 684 18.70 -16.46 28.72
CA SER A 684 17.45 -15.87 28.26
C SER A 684 16.59 -16.87 27.46
N CYS A 685 17.17 -18.02 27.09
CA CYS A 685 16.49 -19.11 26.40
C CYS A 685 15.23 -19.60 27.14
N VAL A 686 14.14 -19.74 26.38
CA VAL A 686 12.83 -20.22 26.85
C VAL A 686 12.58 -21.71 26.58
N GLY A 687 13.57 -22.42 26.04
CA GLY A 687 13.47 -23.86 25.80
C GLY A 687 12.58 -24.27 24.62
N CYS A 688 12.50 -23.47 23.56
CA CYS A 688 11.59 -23.76 22.44
C CYS A 688 12.04 -24.88 21.47
N GLY A 689 13.32 -25.27 21.51
CA GLY A 689 13.88 -26.30 20.61
C GLY A 689 14.19 -25.86 19.18
N ASN A 690 13.71 -24.69 18.72
CA ASN A 690 13.86 -24.23 17.32
C ASN A 690 15.29 -24.31 16.77
N CYS A 691 16.31 -23.95 17.56
CA CYS A 691 17.70 -23.98 17.08
C CYS A 691 18.20 -25.40 16.75
N GLY A 692 17.70 -26.42 17.48
CA GLY A 692 18.00 -27.82 17.18
C GLY A 692 17.22 -28.31 15.96
N GLU A 693 15.92 -28.00 15.88
CA GLU A 693 15.06 -28.35 14.74
C GLU A 693 15.60 -27.77 13.42
N VAL A 694 16.05 -26.51 13.44
CA VAL A 694 16.70 -25.87 12.30
C VAL A 694 18.02 -26.56 11.96
N ALA A 695 18.83 -26.92 12.97
CA ALA A 695 20.10 -27.59 12.73
C ALA A 695 19.91 -28.97 12.10
N GLU A 696 18.90 -29.71 12.53
CA GLU A 696 18.55 -31.02 11.95
C GLU A 696 17.99 -30.86 10.52
N ALA A 697 17.02 -29.97 10.32
CA ALA A 697 16.39 -29.76 9.01
C ALA A 697 17.39 -29.24 7.95
N ALA A 698 18.38 -28.45 8.36
CA ALA A 698 19.42 -27.92 7.50
C ALA A 698 20.70 -28.79 7.48
N VAL A 699 20.69 -29.98 8.11
CA VAL A 699 21.82 -30.93 8.16
C VAL A 699 23.13 -30.26 8.64
N LEU A 700 23.03 -29.48 9.72
CA LEU A 700 24.15 -28.79 10.36
C LEU A 700 24.86 -29.68 11.39
N CYS A 701 25.88 -29.14 12.06
CA CYS A 701 26.63 -29.87 13.09
C CYS A 701 25.72 -30.38 14.23
N PRO A 702 25.91 -31.62 14.73
CA PRO A 702 25.05 -32.25 15.74
C PRO A 702 25.36 -31.76 17.17
N SER A 703 25.72 -30.48 17.32
CA SER A 703 26.21 -29.91 18.57
C SER A 703 25.10 -29.57 19.57
N PHE A 704 23.83 -29.56 19.16
CA PHE A 704 22.72 -29.22 20.05
C PHE A 704 22.32 -30.37 20.97
N TYR A 705 22.06 -30.05 22.23
CA TYR A 705 21.52 -31.00 23.21
C TYR A 705 20.39 -30.39 24.04
N ARG A 706 19.49 -31.24 24.54
CA ARG A 706 18.47 -30.89 25.53
C ARG A 706 18.86 -31.43 26.90
N ALA A 707 18.78 -30.59 27.92
CA ALA A 707 18.97 -30.93 29.32
C ALA A 707 17.68 -30.65 30.11
N ASP A 708 17.22 -31.63 30.88
CA ASP A 708 16.03 -31.51 31.72
C ASP A 708 16.43 -31.11 33.14
N ILE A 709 16.01 -29.94 33.58
CA ILE A 709 16.22 -29.45 34.94
C ILE A 709 15.00 -29.84 35.77
N ILE A 710 15.19 -30.76 36.72
CA ILE A 710 14.12 -31.27 37.58
C ILE A 710 14.09 -30.47 38.89
N HIS A 711 12.96 -29.80 39.16
CA HIS A 711 12.63 -29.20 40.44
C HIS A 711 11.80 -30.18 41.28
N ASN A 712 12.07 -30.24 42.59
CA ASN A 712 11.47 -31.20 43.52
C ASN A 712 11.58 -32.67 43.02
N PRO A 713 12.81 -33.18 42.84
CA PRO A 713 13.04 -34.51 42.28
C PRO A 713 12.54 -35.62 43.22
N THR A 714 11.90 -36.63 42.64
CA THR A 714 11.46 -37.84 43.34
C THR A 714 12.65 -38.74 43.70
N GLY A 715 12.42 -39.75 44.56
CA GLY A 715 13.43 -40.76 44.85
C GLY A 715 13.95 -41.48 43.59
N GLY A 716 13.04 -41.77 42.64
CA GLY A 716 13.38 -42.37 41.35
C GLY A 716 14.27 -41.47 40.48
N ASP A 717 13.97 -40.17 40.42
CA ASP A 717 14.80 -39.20 39.68
C ASP A 717 16.24 -39.16 40.21
N ARG A 718 16.39 -39.15 41.55
CA ARG A 718 17.70 -39.14 42.20
C ARG A 718 18.47 -40.44 41.95
N PHE A 719 17.79 -41.58 41.99
CA PHE A 719 18.39 -42.87 41.67
C PHE A 719 18.87 -42.92 40.22
N LEU A 720 18.02 -42.52 39.26
CA LEU A 720 18.37 -42.49 37.84
C LEU A 720 19.54 -41.53 37.56
N ALA A 721 19.57 -40.36 38.21
CA ALA A 721 20.68 -39.42 38.09
C ALA A 721 22.01 -40.02 38.59
N LYS A 722 22.00 -40.77 39.70
CA LYS A 722 23.18 -41.49 40.20
C LYS A 722 23.67 -42.54 39.21
N VAL A 723 22.76 -43.37 38.68
CA VAL A 723 23.10 -44.39 37.68
C VAL A 723 23.69 -43.75 36.41
N ARG A 724 23.03 -42.72 35.86
CA ARG A 724 23.52 -41.99 34.69
C ARG A 724 24.92 -41.39 34.93
N SER A 725 25.13 -40.76 36.09
CA SER A 725 26.42 -40.16 36.43
C SER A 725 27.53 -41.21 36.56
N ALA A 726 27.24 -42.39 37.12
CA ALA A 726 28.19 -43.49 37.22
C ALA A 726 28.60 -44.01 35.84
N VAL A 727 27.63 -44.20 34.93
CA VAL A 727 27.87 -44.64 33.55
C VAL A 727 28.64 -43.60 32.75
N ILE A 728 28.22 -42.33 32.79
CA ILE A 728 28.90 -41.22 32.10
C ILE A 728 30.35 -41.10 32.59
N GLY A 729 30.57 -41.13 33.91
CA GLY A 729 31.91 -41.06 34.49
C GLY A 729 32.79 -42.24 34.07
N PHE A 730 32.24 -43.46 33.97
CA PHE A 730 32.97 -44.61 33.45
C PHE A 730 33.38 -44.42 31.98
N LEU A 731 32.46 -43.94 31.13
CA LEU A 731 32.75 -43.67 29.71
C LEU A 731 33.79 -42.55 29.53
N GLN A 732 33.69 -41.47 30.30
CA GLN A 732 34.64 -40.36 30.26
C GLN A 732 36.05 -40.81 30.68
N ARG A 733 36.17 -41.61 31.76
CA ARG A 733 37.46 -42.19 32.19
C ARG A 733 38.06 -43.09 31.09
N ARG A 734 37.24 -43.91 30.43
CA ARG A 734 37.69 -44.76 29.31
C ARG A 734 38.14 -43.94 28.10
N ARG A 735 37.44 -42.85 27.76
CA ARG A 735 37.83 -41.92 26.68
C ARG A 735 39.17 -41.24 27.01
N ALA A 736 39.30 -40.69 28.22
CA ALA A 736 40.54 -40.06 28.68
C ALA A 736 41.73 -41.02 28.61
N ALA A 737 41.57 -42.25 29.13
CA ALA A 737 42.62 -43.28 29.06
C ALA A 737 43.01 -43.65 27.63
N ARG A 738 42.06 -43.64 26.68
CA ARG A 738 42.37 -43.81 25.25
C ARG A 738 43.13 -42.62 24.68
N GLN A 739 42.71 -41.39 24.96
CA GLN A 739 43.41 -40.19 24.48
C GLN A 739 44.86 -40.15 24.97
N THR A 740 45.14 -40.50 26.22
CA THR A 740 46.51 -40.58 26.75
C THR A 740 47.37 -41.62 26.01
N ARG A 741 46.75 -42.69 25.47
CA ARG A 741 47.44 -43.73 24.70
C ARG A 741 47.75 -43.31 23.26
N TYR A 742 47.04 -42.32 22.69
CA TYR A 742 47.25 -41.79 21.34
C TYR A 742 47.97 -40.43 21.33
N ALA A 743 48.24 -39.85 22.50
CA ALA A 743 49.00 -38.60 22.66
C ALA A 743 50.52 -38.82 22.85
N LEU A 744 50.96 -40.08 22.77
CA LEU A 744 52.35 -40.52 22.56
C LEU A 744 52.47 -40.93 21.09
#